data_AF-A0A375IPA7-F1
#
_entry.id   AF-A0A375IPA7-F1
#
_cell.length_a   1.000
_cell.length_b   1.000
_cell.length_c   1.000
_cell.angle_alpha   90.00
_cell.angle_beta   90.00
_cell.angle_gamma   90.00
#
_symmetry.space_group_name_H-M   'P 1'
#
loop_
_entity.id
_entity.type
_entity.pdbx_description
1 polymer ?
#
loop_
_entity_poly.entity_id
_entity_poly.type
_entity_poly.pdbx_seq_one_letter_code
_entity_poly.pdbx_strand_id
1 'polypeptide(L)'
;MDAGQKLAHAREVGVKTGVVLQKRIKNAQQAFNERAQQAMGGDQAKPAGWMAAADPASAYAYAVDSMQRAILFWDTIRQRGNNFVENAVQGLKPVLHFEYETVLDGRSLARPVNYALLKIKPPAGVTIDKRRRPYVIIDPRAGHGPGIGGFKDDSQVGVALRAGHPVYFVIFFRDPEPGQTLLDVCEAEQQFIKTVRALHPDSQKPAIIGNCQGGWAAMMLAASDPDDTGPIVINGAPMSYWGGAWSEGEGDNPMRYSGGLLGGTWLASLTADLGNGKFDGAWLVQNFENLNPANSLWDKYYNLYRKADTEPPRFLEFERWWGGYYLMNREEIEWITRNLFVGNKLWSGDVKDAGGKGFDLRDIKAPIVLFASMGDNITPPQQAFNWVVDVYGSTEEIKARGQVIVGMMHQNIGHLGIFVSGKVAQKEHAQIVSVLQSIELLPPGLYGMIIHERKSGAGVEYEVEFSEHSLEEIARRLNRFERADEKPFEAVAAISEFTQRAYELFAQPYVQAMSNETTARMLREFHPLRMQNWAFSDLNPWMTWLGAAANAVRSNRQALDDDHPLRQQEQAGAEMLSAGLDAYRAVRDAMTEATFFNVYANMLSFLPQDKTAHAGRPAVTEPRELPEVKAALESIREGGYTEAIARMACLLERQGEPLPLSRLELRKELVTDYAELLPELQPADWRQIRGQQELITLYAPEQAIETLPALLHEQADRDRLQTLAEKLKADERLLGRAPTAEQAAMLQRIRAVLSGKPDRPRRGAVPLARRAS
;
A
#
# COMPACT_ATOMS: atom_id res chain seq x y z
N MET A 1 30.03 -20.81 -17.55
CA MET A 1 30.17 -21.80 -16.47
C MET A 1 30.41 -23.17 -17.06
N ASP A 2 31.46 -23.86 -16.63
CA ASP A 2 31.73 -25.27 -16.96
C ASP A 2 30.70 -26.21 -16.29
N ALA A 3 30.48 -27.41 -16.82
CA ALA A 3 29.50 -28.38 -16.33
C ALA A 3 29.70 -28.73 -14.85
N GLY A 4 30.95 -28.79 -14.38
CA GLY A 4 31.28 -29.01 -12.97
C GLY A 4 30.81 -27.87 -12.05
N GLN A 5 30.92 -26.62 -12.50
CA GLN A 5 30.42 -25.45 -11.74
C GLN A 5 28.90 -25.44 -11.65
N LYS A 6 28.20 -25.82 -12.74
CA LYS A 6 26.74 -25.93 -12.75
C LYS A 6 26.24 -27.01 -11.78
N LEU A 7 26.92 -28.16 -11.74
CA LEU A 7 26.58 -29.24 -10.82
C LEU A 7 26.83 -28.84 -9.35
N ALA A 8 27.93 -28.13 -9.07
CA ALA A 8 28.23 -27.61 -7.75
C ALA A 8 27.17 -26.59 -7.27
N HIS A 9 26.80 -25.64 -8.12
CA HIS A 9 25.72 -24.67 -7.87
C HIS A 9 24.39 -25.37 -7.59
N ALA A 10 24.02 -26.35 -8.43
CA ALA A 10 22.77 -27.08 -8.25
C ALA A 10 22.72 -27.86 -6.92
N ARG A 11 23.84 -28.46 -6.53
CA ARG A 11 23.98 -29.11 -5.22
C ARG A 11 23.83 -28.10 -4.08
N GLU A 12 24.45 -26.92 -4.20
CA GLU A 12 24.36 -25.87 -3.18
C GLU A 12 22.93 -25.35 -3.02
N VAL A 13 22.25 -25.02 -4.12
CA VAL A 13 20.84 -24.61 -4.14
C VAL A 13 19.97 -25.68 -3.49
N GLY A 14 20.15 -26.95 -3.87
CA GLY A 14 19.39 -28.07 -3.33
C GLY A 14 19.57 -28.23 -1.81
N VAL A 15 20.80 -28.11 -1.30
CA VAL A 15 21.08 -28.17 0.15
C VAL A 15 20.44 -27.00 0.89
N LYS A 16 20.64 -25.75 0.41
CA LYS A 16 20.07 -24.55 1.05
C LYS A 16 18.55 -24.61 1.08
N THR A 17 17.94 -24.93 -0.05
CA THR A 17 16.47 -25.03 -0.17
C THR A 17 15.92 -26.15 0.71
N GLY A 18 16.62 -27.29 0.80
CA GLY A 18 16.24 -28.40 1.67
C GLY A 18 16.24 -28.05 3.16
N VAL A 19 17.27 -27.33 3.64
CA VAL A 19 17.34 -26.86 5.03
C VAL A 19 16.17 -25.93 5.37
N VAL A 20 15.78 -25.08 4.43
CA VAL A 20 14.72 -24.08 4.62
C VAL A 20 13.36 -24.75 4.63
N LEU A 21 13.12 -25.66 3.68
CA LEU A 21 11.92 -26.48 3.66
C LEU A 21 11.75 -27.26 4.98
N GLN A 22 12.83 -27.89 5.48
CA GLN A 22 12.80 -28.58 6.77
C GLN A 22 12.45 -27.63 7.93
N LYS A 23 13.03 -26.42 7.96
CA LYS A 23 12.70 -25.41 8.98
C LYS A 23 11.23 -24.98 8.89
N ARG A 24 10.72 -24.69 7.69
CA ARG A 24 9.32 -24.29 7.47
C ARG A 24 8.34 -25.38 7.89
N ILE A 25 8.61 -26.63 7.51
CA ILE A 25 7.78 -27.78 7.91
C ILE A 25 7.80 -27.96 9.44
N LYS A 26 8.96 -27.80 10.09
CA LYS A 26 9.06 -27.88 11.55
C LYS A 26 8.23 -26.78 12.23
N ASN A 27 8.30 -25.56 11.73
CA ASN A 27 7.50 -24.44 12.24
C ASN A 27 5.99 -24.69 12.06
N ALA A 28 5.58 -25.18 10.88
CA ALA A 28 4.19 -25.55 10.61
C ALA A 28 3.69 -26.64 11.58
N GLN A 29 4.49 -27.68 11.83
CA GLN A 29 4.17 -28.73 12.80
C GLN A 29 4.08 -28.20 14.22
N GLN A 30 4.99 -27.30 14.62
CA GLN A 30 4.97 -26.68 15.94
C GLN A 30 3.72 -25.82 16.13
N ALA A 31 3.40 -24.94 15.17
CA ALA A 31 2.21 -24.09 15.22
C ALA A 31 0.92 -24.92 15.27
N PHE A 32 0.84 -26.01 14.49
CA PHE A 32 -0.27 -26.96 14.56
C PHE A 32 -0.38 -27.59 15.95
N ASN A 33 0.74 -28.11 16.50
CA ASN A 33 0.75 -28.74 17.81
C ASN A 33 0.33 -27.76 18.92
N GLU A 34 0.79 -26.51 18.87
CA GLU A 34 0.42 -25.46 19.82
C GLU A 34 -1.07 -25.16 19.76
N ARG A 35 -1.64 -24.94 18.56
CA ARG A 35 -3.08 -24.74 18.40
C ARG A 35 -3.90 -25.96 18.80
N ALA A 36 -3.44 -27.16 18.46
CA ALA A 36 -4.10 -28.41 18.85
C ALA A 36 -4.12 -28.59 20.37
N GLN A 37 -3.02 -28.30 21.06
CA GLN A 37 -2.96 -28.33 22.53
C GLN A 37 -3.86 -27.28 23.17
N GLN A 38 -3.93 -26.07 22.60
CA GLN A 38 -4.83 -25.01 23.06
C GLN A 38 -6.30 -25.41 22.87
N ALA A 39 -6.65 -25.98 21.71
CA ALA A 39 -8.00 -26.43 21.39
C ALA A 39 -8.46 -27.59 22.28
N MET A 40 -7.57 -28.54 22.56
CA MET A 40 -7.88 -29.70 23.39
C MET A 40 -7.84 -29.40 24.90
N GLY A 41 -7.29 -28.25 25.32
CA GLY A 41 -7.08 -27.89 26.72
C GLY A 41 -6.11 -28.85 27.39
N GLY A 42 -4.81 -28.53 27.41
CA GLY A 42 -3.72 -29.45 27.79
C GLY A 42 -4.03 -30.43 28.94
N ASP A 43 -3.70 -31.72 28.73
CA ASP A 43 -3.78 -32.91 29.61
C ASP A 43 -4.99 -33.12 30.56
N GLN A 44 -5.95 -32.19 30.62
CA GLN A 44 -7.20 -32.31 31.36
C GLN A 44 -8.36 -32.30 30.36
N ALA A 45 -8.53 -33.42 29.65
CA ALA A 45 -9.79 -33.71 28.97
C ALA A 45 -10.92 -33.58 30.02
N LYS A 46 -11.70 -32.49 29.95
CA LYS A 46 -12.73 -32.20 30.96
C LYS A 46 -13.73 -33.36 30.98
N PRO A 47 -13.92 -34.05 32.12
CA PRO A 47 -14.85 -35.16 32.15
C PRO A 47 -16.32 -34.76 31.90
N ALA A 48 -16.61 -33.45 31.93
CA ALA A 48 -17.91 -32.88 31.61
C ALA A 48 -18.38 -33.11 30.15
N GLY A 49 -17.48 -33.19 29.15
CA GLY A 49 -17.89 -33.35 27.75
C GLY A 49 -18.48 -34.73 27.44
N TRP A 50 -17.78 -35.80 27.85
CA TRP A 50 -18.27 -37.17 27.68
C TRP A 50 -19.47 -37.46 28.59
N MET A 51 -19.51 -36.90 29.80
CA MET A 51 -20.68 -37.02 30.68
C MET A 51 -21.91 -36.28 30.12
N ALA A 52 -21.75 -35.11 29.51
CA ALA A 52 -22.84 -34.40 28.84
C ALA A 52 -23.31 -35.11 27.56
N ALA A 53 -22.39 -35.71 26.79
CA ALA A 53 -22.76 -36.54 25.63
C ALA A 53 -23.51 -37.81 26.03
N ALA A 54 -23.21 -38.36 27.22
CA ALA A 54 -23.88 -39.51 27.78
C ALA A 54 -25.23 -39.20 28.45
N ASP A 55 -25.53 -37.92 28.72
CA ASP A 55 -26.83 -37.45 29.18
C ASP A 55 -27.80 -37.26 27.98
N PRO A 56 -28.88 -38.05 27.87
CA PRO A 56 -29.80 -37.95 26.74
C PRO A 56 -30.47 -36.58 26.59
N ALA A 57 -30.70 -35.86 27.70
CA ALA A 57 -31.34 -34.55 27.67
C ALA A 57 -30.40 -33.49 27.10
N SER A 58 -29.15 -33.43 27.60
CA SER A 58 -28.10 -32.56 27.07
C SER A 58 -27.79 -32.85 25.60
N ALA A 59 -27.68 -34.14 25.22
CA ALA A 59 -27.46 -34.54 23.84
C ALA A 59 -28.62 -34.14 22.91
N TYR A 60 -29.87 -34.31 23.36
CA TYR A 60 -31.05 -33.88 22.61
C TYR A 60 -31.09 -32.35 22.45
N ALA A 61 -30.86 -31.59 23.52
CA ALA A 61 -30.84 -30.13 23.47
C ALA A 61 -29.78 -29.61 22.50
N TYR A 62 -28.59 -30.24 22.50
CA TYR A 62 -27.53 -29.92 21.55
C TYR A 62 -27.90 -30.26 20.10
N ALA A 63 -28.52 -31.42 19.87
CA ALA A 63 -28.96 -31.81 18.54
C ALA A 63 -30.01 -30.84 17.98
N VAL A 64 -30.96 -30.39 18.82
CA VAL A 64 -31.96 -29.38 18.44
C VAL A 64 -31.27 -28.05 18.11
N ASP A 65 -30.39 -27.54 18.99
CA ASP A 65 -29.65 -26.30 18.77
C ASP A 65 -28.81 -26.35 17.48
N SER A 66 -28.04 -27.43 17.29
CA SER A 66 -27.20 -27.63 16.10
C SER A 66 -28.01 -27.67 14.81
N MET A 67 -29.14 -28.39 14.79
CA MET A 67 -30.03 -28.44 13.62
C MET A 67 -30.65 -27.07 13.31
N GLN A 68 -31.07 -26.33 14.34
CA GLN A 68 -31.58 -24.97 14.18
C GLN A 68 -30.51 -24.03 13.61
N ARG A 69 -29.28 -24.05 14.14
CA ARG A 69 -28.14 -23.29 13.59
C ARG A 69 -27.82 -23.67 12.16
N ALA A 70 -27.90 -24.95 11.79
CA ALA A 70 -27.69 -25.42 10.43
C ALA A 70 -28.75 -24.88 9.46
N ILE A 71 -30.04 -24.86 9.84
CA ILE A 71 -31.11 -24.29 9.01
C ILE A 71 -30.87 -22.79 8.79
N LEU A 72 -30.54 -22.04 9.86
CA LEU A 72 -30.25 -20.61 9.76
C LEU A 72 -29.01 -20.31 8.92
N PHE A 73 -27.96 -21.15 9.04
CA PHE A 73 -26.78 -21.09 8.19
C PHE A 73 -27.15 -21.26 6.72
N TRP A 74 -27.86 -22.33 6.36
CA TRP A 74 -28.23 -22.61 4.97
C TRP A 74 -29.18 -21.56 4.39
N ASP A 75 -30.10 -21.03 5.19
CA ASP A 75 -30.94 -19.89 4.77
C ASP A 75 -30.09 -18.63 4.52
N THR A 76 -29.05 -18.39 5.33
CA THR A 76 -28.13 -17.28 5.08
C THR A 76 -27.32 -17.49 3.79
N ILE A 77 -26.84 -18.71 3.51
CA ILE A 77 -26.17 -19.03 2.24
C ILE A 77 -27.12 -18.86 1.05
N ARG A 78 -28.40 -19.24 1.20
CA ARG A 78 -29.46 -18.99 0.20
C ARG A 78 -29.65 -17.50 -0.07
N GLN A 79 -29.75 -16.70 0.99
CA GLN A 79 -29.87 -15.24 0.90
C GLN A 79 -28.65 -14.62 0.21
N ARG A 80 -27.43 -15.11 0.50
CA ARG A 80 -26.23 -14.69 -0.22
C ARG A 80 -26.37 -14.93 -1.73
N GLY A 81 -26.80 -16.12 -2.13
CA GLY A 81 -27.04 -16.47 -3.53
C GLY A 81 -28.08 -15.56 -4.19
N ASN A 82 -29.20 -15.30 -3.51
CA ASN A 82 -30.23 -14.37 -3.97
C ASN A 82 -29.68 -12.95 -4.15
N ASN A 83 -28.96 -12.43 -3.16
CA ASN A 83 -28.34 -11.11 -3.22
C ASN A 83 -27.34 -11.03 -4.39
N PHE A 84 -26.55 -12.08 -4.62
CA PHE A 84 -25.63 -12.14 -5.76
C PHE A 84 -26.38 -12.03 -7.10
N VAL A 85 -27.46 -12.80 -7.29
CA VAL A 85 -28.27 -12.76 -8.51
C VAL A 85 -28.92 -11.38 -8.69
N GLU A 86 -29.48 -10.81 -7.63
CA GLU A 86 -30.09 -9.48 -7.66
C GLU A 86 -29.08 -8.38 -8.01
N ASN A 87 -27.91 -8.39 -7.36
CA ASN A 87 -26.85 -7.42 -7.65
C ASN A 87 -26.32 -7.54 -9.09
N ALA A 88 -26.24 -8.76 -9.63
CA ALA A 88 -25.84 -8.98 -11.02
C ALA A 88 -26.88 -8.39 -12.00
N VAL A 89 -28.17 -8.51 -11.71
CA VAL A 89 -29.26 -7.90 -12.50
C VAL A 89 -29.24 -6.36 -12.40
N GLN A 90 -28.91 -5.81 -11.23
CA GLN A 90 -28.82 -4.36 -10.99
C GLN A 90 -27.53 -3.71 -11.52
N GLY A 91 -26.67 -4.47 -12.21
CA GLY A 91 -25.45 -3.94 -12.84
C GLY A 91 -24.26 -3.73 -11.90
N LEU A 92 -24.22 -4.43 -10.76
CA LEU A 92 -23.14 -4.35 -9.74
C LEU A 92 -22.81 -2.91 -9.31
N LYS A 93 -23.75 -2.23 -8.67
CA LYS A 93 -23.49 -0.87 -8.14
C LYS A 93 -22.31 -0.86 -7.15
N PRO A 94 -21.53 0.24 -7.08
CA PRO A 94 -20.49 0.40 -6.06
C PRO A 94 -21.04 0.20 -4.66
N VAL A 95 -20.30 -0.48 -3.79
CA VAL A 95 -20.71 -0.78 -2.41
C VAL A 95 -20.38 0.35 -1.44
N LEU A 96 -20.70 1.58 -1.82
CA LEU A 96 -20.48 2.76 -0.98
C LEU A 96 -21.62 2.94 0.02
N HIS A 97 -21.29 3.14 1.29
CA HIS A 97 -22.26 3.46 2.35
C HIS A 97 -22.85 4.86 2.18
N PHE A 98 -22.06 5.79 1.63
CA PHE A 98 -22.40 7.20 1.50
C PHE A 98 -23.14 7.50 0.19
N GLU A 99 -24.05 8.46 0.24
CA GLU A 99 -24.62 9.04 -0.98
C GLU A 99 -23.56 9.79 -1.78
N TYR A 100 -23.70 9.82 -3.11
CA TYR A 100 -22.74 10.46 -3.99
C TYR A 100 -23.40 11.10 -5.21
N GLU A 101 -22.65 11.99 -5.86
CA GLU A 101 -22.95 12.54 -7.19
C GLU A 101 -21.81 12.19 -8.15
N THR A 102 -22.13 11.81 -9.38
CA THR A 102 -21.11 11.61 -10.43
C THR A 102 -20.70 12.98 -10.96
N VAL A 103 -19.42 13.30 -10.84
CA VAL A 103 -18.83 14.58 -11.26
C VAL A 103 -18.31 14.48 -12.69
N LEU A 104 -17.61 13.39 -13.01
CA LEU A 104 -17.06 13.15 -14.33
C LEU A 104 -17.10 11.66 -14.65
N ASP A 105 -17.71 11.32 -15.78
CA ASP A 105 -17.79 9.95 -16.29
C ASP A 105 -16.74 9.75 -17.38
N GLY A 106 -15.77 8.86 -17.12
CA GLY A 106 -14.65 8.55 -18.00
C GLY A 106 -15.09 8.03 -19.37
N ARG A 107 -16.30 7.47 -19.49
CA ARG A 107 -16.84 6.97 -20.76
C ARG A 107 -17.18 8.09 -21.74
N SER A 108 -17.34 9.31 -21.22
CA SER A 108 -17.59 10.51 -22.02
C SER A 108 -16.32 11.25 -22.46
N LEU A 109 -15.14 10.78 -22.04
CA LEU A 109 -13.86 11.37 -22.42
C LEU A 109 -13.47 11.01 -23.86
N ALA A 110 -12.53 11.77 -24.43
CA ALA A 110 -12.01 11.53 -25.78
C ALA A 110 -11.43 10.12 -25.96
N ARG A 111 -10.83 9.58 -24.89
CA ARG A 111 -10.47 8.16 -24.75
C ARG A 111 -11.37 7.56 -23.67
N PRO A 112 -12.45 6.88 -24.05
CA PRO A 112 -13.41 6.35 -23.10
C PRO A 112 -12.77 5.31 -22.17
N VAL A 113 -13.02 5.47 -20.88
CA VAL A 113 -12.68 4.46 -19.87
C VAL A 113 -13.87 4.19 -18.95
N ASN A 114 -13.98 2.98 -18.43
CA ASN A 114 -15.06 2.58 -17.53
C ASN A 114 -14.93 3.14 -16.11
N TYR A 115 -14.23 4.24 -15.91
CA TYR A 115 -14.00 4.87 -14.62
C TYR A 115 -14.86 6.12 -14.46
N ALA A 116 -15.20 6.50 -13.24
CA ALA A 116 -15.89 7.75 -12.95
C ALA A 116 -15.42 8.36 -11.63
N LEU A 117 -15.39 9.69 -11.59
CA LEU A 117 -15.16 10.47 -10.40
C LEU A 117 -16.49 10.77 -9.71
N LEU A 118 -16.62 10.32 -8.47
CA LEU A 118 -17.73 10.64 -7.60
C LEU A 118 -17.34 11.70 -6.59
N LYS A 119 -18.29 12.54 -6.21
CA LYS A 119 -18.21 13.40 -5.02
C LYS A 119 -19.15 12.86 -3.97
N ILE A 120 -18.61 12.61 -2.78
CA ILE A 120 -19.36 12.06 -1.67
C ILE A 120 -20.17 13.18 -0.99
N LYS A 121 -21.45 12.91 -0.73
CA LYS A 121 -22.30 13.81 0.04
C LYS A 121 -22.05 13.59 1.53
N PRO A 122 -21.85 14.66 2.32
CA PRO A 122 -21.67 14.51 3.76
C PRO A 122 -22.95 13.94 4.40
N PRO A 123 -22.82 13.01 5.37
CA PRO A 123 -23.96 12.54 6.13
C PRO A 123 -24.53 13.67 7.02
N ALA A 124 -25.75 13.47 7.53
CA ALA A 124 -26.41 14.46 8.36
C ALA A 124 -25.56 14.82 9.59
N GLY A 125 -25.39 16.13 9.84
CA GLY A 125 -24.59 16.65 10.96
C GLY A 125 -23.11 16.89 10.64
N VAL A 126 -22.60 16.44 9.49
CA VAL A 126 -21.23 16.72 9.06
C VAL A 126 -21.17 17.98 8.20
N THR A 127 -20.33 18.94 8.59
CA THR A 127 -20.10 20.19 7.84
C THR A 127 -18.77 20.13 7.11
N ILE A 128 -18.79 20.39 5.80
CA ILE A 128 -17.59 20.40 4.95
C ILE A 128 -17.18 21.83 4.63
N ASP A 129 -15.91 22.18 4.87
CA ASP A 129 -15.33 23.43 4.39
C ASP A 129 -14.69 23.21 3.02
N LYS A 130 -15.21 23.87 1.99
CA LYS A 130 -14.70 23.73 0.61
C LYS A 130 -13.26 24.22 0.42
N ARG A 131 -12.75 25.05 1.33
CA ARG A 131 -11.36 25.55 1.32
C ARG A 131 -10.39 24.56 1.95
N ARG A 132 -10.88 23.57 2.70
CA ARG A 132 -10.04 22.46 3.16
C ARG A 132 -9.63 21.61 1.97
N ARG A 133 -8.43 21.01 2.11
CA ARG A 133 -7.84 20.11 1.12
C ARG A 133 -8.84 18.99 0.74
N PRO A 134 -9.12 18.79 -0.56
CA PRO A 134 -9.91 17.66 -1.02
C PRO A 134 -9.14 16.34 -0.88
N TYR A 135 -9.87 15.26 -0.64
CA TYR A 135 -9.36 13.89 -0.63
C TYR A 135 -9.91 13.12 -1.82
N VAL A 136 -9.07 12.41 -2.55
CA VAL A 136 -9.44 11.53 -3.66
C VAL A 136 -9.02 10.12 -3.31
N ILE A 137 -9.99 9.20 -3.17
CA ILE A 137 -9.72 7.80 -2.83
C ILE A 137 -9.83 6.94 -4.08
N ILE A 138 -8.81 6.12 -4.33
CA ILE A 138 -8.69 5.19 -5.46
C ILE A 138 -8.65 3.77 -4.89
N ASP A 139 -9.72 3.03 -5.13
CA ASP A 139 -9.87 1.65 -4.67
C ASP A 139 -9.20 0.63 -5.59
N PRO A 140 -8.89 -0.58 -5.08
CA PRO A 140 -8.26 -1.60 -5.87
C PRO A 140 -9.22 -2.20 -6.90
N ARG A 141 -8.79 -2.26 -8.15
CA ARG A 141 -9.42 -3.09 -9.20
C ARG A 141 -8.86 -4.53 -9.16
N ALA A 142 -8.80 -5.14 -7.99
CA ALA A 142 -8.21 -6.47 -7.79
C ALA A 142 -9.20 -7.62 -8.05
N GLY A 143 -10.00 -7.50 -9.12
CA GLY A 143 -11.07 -8.45 -9.50
C GLY A 143 -12.43 -8.20 -8.86
N HIS A 144 -12.48 -7.47 -7.74
CA HIS A 144 -13.71 -7.01 -7.09
C HIS A 144 -14.19 -5.65 -7.63
N GLY A 145 -15.42 -5.27 -7.27
CA GLY A 145 -15.96 -3.92 -7.51
C GLY A 145 -15.43 -2.85 -6.54
N PRO A 146 -15.60 -1.57 -6.90
CA PRO A 146 -15.16 -0.44 -6.09
C PRO A 146 -16.11 -0.16 -4.91
N GLY A 147 -15.61 0.61 -3.96
CA GLY A 147 -16.38 1.15 -2.83
C GLY A 147 -15.96 0.63 -1.46
N ILE A 148 -14.94 -0.25 -1.40
CA ILE A 148 -14.45 -0.83 -0.16
C ILE A 148 -13.87 0.24 0.78
N GLY A 149 -13.21 1.27 0.24
CA GLY A 149 -12.69 2.42 1.02
C GLY A 149 -13.78 3.32 1.64
N GLY A 150 -15.05 3.11 1.28
CA GLY A 150 -16.23 3.83 1.79
C GLY A 150 -17.36 2.90 2.21
N PHE A 151 -17.05 1.64 2.53
CA PHE A 151 -18.03 0.57 2.77
C PHE A 151 -18.83 0.73 4.07
N LYS A 152 -18.31 1.51 5.03
CA LYS A 152 -18.92 1.78 6.35
C LYS A 152 -18.70 3.23 6.75
N ASP A 153 -19.41 3.69 7.77
CA ASP A 153 -19.14 5.03 8.34
C ASP A 153 -17.73 5.11 8.96
N ASP A 154 -17.25 4.03 9.58
CA ASP A 154 -15.85 3.88 9.99
C ASP A 154 -14.98 3.42 8.82
N SER A 155 -14.73 4.33 7.88
CA SER A 155 -13.90 4.14 6.69
C SER A 155 -13.04 5.37 6.40
N GLN A 156 -12.15 5.29 5.41
CA GLN A 156 -11.33 6.43 4.99
C GLN A 156 -12.20 7.62 4.55
N VAL A 157 -13.29 7.35 3.83
CA VAL A 157 -14.29 8.36 3.46
C VAL A 157 -14.87 9.03 4.70
N GLY A 158 -15.36 8.23 5.66
CA GLY A 158 -15.96 8.75 6.88
C GLY A 158 -15.00 9.54 7.76
N VAL A 159 -13.74 9.09 7.87
CA VAL A 159 -12.68 9.80 8.61
C VAL A 159 -12.42 11.18 8.00
N ALA A 160 -12.24 11.28 6.68
CA ALA A 160 -11.98 12.56 6.01
C ALA A 160 -13.20 13.50 6.08
N LEU A 161 -14.42 12.98 5.91
CA LEU A 161 -15.66 13.76 6.06
C LEU A 161 -15.83 14.30 7.48
N ARG A 162 -15.62 13.47 8.52
CA ARG A 162 -15.69 13.92 9.93
C ARG A 162 -14.63 14.97 10.26
N ALA A 163 -13.48 14.92 9.59
CA ALA A 163 -12.46 15.97 9.64
C ALA A 163 -12.82 17.21 8.79
N GLY A 164 -14.00 17.28 8.18
CA GLY A 164 -14.52 18.46 7.48
C GLY A 164 -13.97 18.67 6.06
N HIS A 165 -13.36 17.64 5.46
CA HIS A 165 -12.76 17.72 4.12
C HIS A 165 -13.73 17.34 3.00
N PRO A 166 -13.66 17.98 1.82
CA PRO A 166 -14.30 17.47 0.61
C PRO A 166 -13.73 16.09 0.25
N VAL A 167 -14.59 15.11 -0.02
CA VAL A 167 -14.17 13.75 -0.38
C VAL A 167 -14.71 13.36 -1.75
N TYR A 168 -13.81 12.86 -2.59
CA TYR A 168 -14.06 12.30 -3.89
C TYR A 168 -13.61 10.84 -3.93
N PHE A 169 -14.25 10.07 -4.80
CA PHE A 169 -14.02 8.64 -4.92
C PHE A 169 -13.94 8.24 -6.38
N VAL A 170 -12.89 7.54 -6.77
CA VAL A 170 -12.74 6.99 -8.11
C VAL A 170 -13.38 5.60 -8.12
N ILE A 171 -14.41 5.43 -8.93
CA ILE A 171 -15.05 4.13 -9.18
C ILE A 171 -14.74 3.64 -10.59
N PHE A 172 -15.01 2.37 -10.83
CA PHE A 172 -15.04 1.78 -12.16
C PHE A 172 -16.30 0.90 -12.30
N PHE A 173 -16.82 0.78 -13.52
CA PHE A 173 -17.96 -0.07 -13.85
C PHE A 173 -17.49 -1.51 -14.13
N ARG A 174 -18.43 -2.47 -14.11
CA ARG A 174 -18.12 -3.90 -14.32
C ARG A 174 -17.39 -4.16 -15.63
N ASP A 175 -17.92 -3.62 -16.72
CA ASP A 175 -17.42 -3.84 -18.06
C ASP A 175 -16.44 -2.72 -18.45
N PRO A 176 -15.24 -3.05 -18.93
CA PRO A 176 -14.31 -2.09 -19.52
C PRO A 176 -14.84 -1.55 -20.85
N GLU A 177 -14.45 -0.32 -21.20
CA GLU A 177 -14.74 0.23 -22.53
C GLU A 177 -13.88 -0.49 -23.59
N PRO A 178 -14.39 -0.67 -24.83
CA PRO A 178 -13.62 -1.33 -25.89
C PRO A 178 -12.29 -0.62 -26.16
N GLY A 179 -11.18 -1.39 -26.14
CA GLY A 179 -9.84 -0.86 -26.42
C GLY A 179 -9.20 -0.05 -25.29
N GLN A 180 -9.91 0.15 -24.17
CA GLN A 180 -9.35 0.78 -22.97
C GLN A 180 -8.09 0.04 -22.49
N THR A 181 -7.04 0.80 -22.21
CA THR A 181 -5.80 0.34 -21.58
C THR A 181 -5.60 0.98 -20.19
N LEU A 182 -4.64 0.47 -19.43
CA LEU A 182 -4.29 1.09 -18.14
C LEU A 182 -3.68 2.50 -18.27
N LEU A 183 -3.05 2.81 -19.39
CA LEU A 183 -2.54 4.17 -19.63
C LEU A 183 -3.69 5.14 -19.87
N ASP A 184 -4.75 4.72 -20.58
CA ASP A 184 -5.96 5.53 -20.74
C ASP A 184 -6.66 5.77 -19.41
N VAL A 185 -6.66 4.77 -18.52
CA VAL A 185 -7.17 4.92 -17.14
C VAL A 185 -6.36 5.96 -16.36
N CYS A 186 -5.02 5.91 -16.42
CA CYS A 186 -4.16 6.90 -15.77
C CYS A 186 -4.42 8.33 -16.32
N GLU A 187 -4.57 8.49 -17.64
CA GLU A 187 -4.92 9.77 -18.26
C GLU A 187 -6.31 10.28 -17.82
N ALA A 188 -7.28 9.38 -17.65
CA ALA A 188 -8.59 9.74 -17.12
C ALA A 188 -8.51 10.18 -15.64
N GLU A 189 -7.71 9.48 -14.83
CA GLU A 189 -7.47 9.86 -13.43
C GLU A 189 -6.79 11.24 -13.32
N GLN A 190 -5.86 11.59 -14.21
CA GLN A 190 -5.31 12.96 -14.29
C GLN A 190 -6.39 14.00 -14.53
N GLN A 191 -7.33 13.73 -15.44
CA GLN A 191 -8.47 14.63 -15.69
C GLN A 191 -9.41 14.71 -14.47
N PHE A 192 -9.56 13.63 -13.70
CA PHE A 192 -10.30 13.64 -12.45
C PHE A 192 -9.64 14.56 -11.43
N ILE A 193 -8.32 14.48 -11.24
CA ILE A 193 -7.59 15.37 -10.34
C ILE A 193 -7.71 16.83 -10.77
N LYS A 194 -7.56 17.12 -12.06
CA LYS A 194 -7.75 18.48 -12.62
C LYS A 194 -9.16 19.01 -12.36
N THR A 195 -10.16 18.15 -12.48
CA THR A 195 -11.56 18.49 -12.17
C THR A 195 -11.73 18.81 -10.68
N VAL A 196 -11.15 18.01 -9.79
CA VAL A 196 -11.16 18.28 -8.34
C VAL A 196 -10.49 19.61 -8.02
N ARG A 197 -9.33 19.90 -8.62
CA ARG A 197 -8.64 21.19 -8.46
C ARG A 197 -9.51 22.36 -8.91
N ALA A 198 -10.17 22.24 -10.08
CA ALA A 198 -11.05 23.28 -10.60
C ALA A 198 -12.27 23.53 -9.70
N LEU A 199 -12.77 22.50 -9.01
CA LEU A 199 -13.86 22.63 -8.05
C LEU A 199 -13.42 23.24 -6.70
N HIS A 200 -12.11 23.28 -6.42
CA HIS A 200 -11.55 23.74 -5.16
C HIS A 200 -10.32 24.67 -5.36
N PRO A 201 -10.48 25.82 -6.04
CA PRO A 201 -9.37 26.70 -6.40
C PRO A 201 -8.66 27.33 -5.18
N ASP A 202 -9.39 27.55 -4.09
CA ASP A 202 -8.88 28.18 -2.86
C ASP A 202 -8.33 27.17 -1.85
N SER A 203 -8.14 25.91 -2.25
CA SER A 203 -7.67 24.83 -1.38
C SER A 203 -6.25 24.38 -1.74
N GLN A 204 -5.60 23.69 -0.81
CA GLN A 204 -4.38 22.97 -1.12
C GLN A 204 -4.66 21.82 -2.10
N LYS A 205 -3.64 21.41 -2.87
CA LYS A 205 -3.73 20.31 -3.84
C LYS A 205 -4.33 19.03 -3.21
N PRO A 206 -5.14 18.26 -3.94
CA PRO A 206 -5.83 17.12 -3.38
C PRO A 206 -4.88 16.07 -2.81
N ALA A 207 -5.21 15.52 -1.64
CA ALA A 207 -4.55 14.32 -1.12
C ALA A 207 -5.09 13.09 -1.86
N ILE A 208 -4.21 12.19 -2.29
CA ILE A 208 -4.59 10.99 -3.02
C ILE A 208 -4.34 9.76 -2.15
N ILE A 209 -5.38 8.98 -1.90
CA ILE A 209 -5.30 7.75 -1.13
C ILE A 209 -5.51 6.58 -2.08
N GLY A 210 -4.49 5.73 -2.24
CA GLY A 210 -4.55 4.52 -3.05
C GLY A 210 -4.54 3.26 -2.18
N ASN A 211 -5.55 2.40 -2.35
CA ASN A 211 -5.67 1.16 -1.59
C ASN A 211 -5.24 -0.04 -2.43
N CYS A 212 -4.32 -0.87 -1.92
CA CYS A 212 -3.78 -2.04 -2.61
C CYS A 212 -3.34 -1.68 -4.04
N GLN A 213 -4.00 -2.19 -5.07
CA GLN A 213 -3.74 -1.83 -6.46
C GLN A 213 -3.89 -0.32 -6.73
N GLY A 214 -4.87 0.34 -6.10
CA GLY A 214 -5.06 1.78 -6.23
C GLY A 214 -3.83 2.58 -5.76
N GLY A 215 -2.95 1.98 -4.94
CA GLY A 215 -1.70 2.59 -4.52
C GLY A 215 -0.71 2.81 -5.66
N TRP A 216 -0.48 1.81 -6.53
CA TRP A 216 0.39 2.04 -7.68
C TRP A 216 -0.25 2.95 -8.73
N ALA A 217 -1.58 2.95 -8.87
CA ALA A 217 -2.29 3.91 -9.72
C ALA A 217 -2.07 5.34 -9.22
N ALA A 218 -2.22 5.58 -7.92
CA ALA A 218 -1.92 6.86 -7.28
C ALA A 218 -0.46 7.30 -7.49
N MET A 219 0.50 6.37 -7.43
CA MET A 219 1.91 6.65 -7.68
C MET A 219 2.19 7.01 -9.14
N MET A 220 1.60 6.28 -10.11
CA MET A 220 1.71 6.59 -11.54
C MET A 220 1.09 7.95 -11.88
N LEU A 221 -0.08 8.23 -11.32
CA LEU A 221 -0.77 9.51 -11.44
C LEU A 221 0.09 10.66 -10.90
N ALA A 222 0.65 10.51 -9.70
CA ALA A 222 1.51 11.52 -9.08
C ALA A 222 2.83 11.72 -9.83
N ALA A 223 3.40 10.67 -10.43
CA ALA A 223 4.63 10.76 -11.21
C ALA A 223 4.41 11.40 -12.59
N SER A 224 3.24 11.19 -13.20
CA SER A 224 2.91 11.73 -14.52
C SER A 224 2.38 13.16 -14.49
N ASP A 225 1.75 13.58 -13.39
CA ASP A 225 1.28 14.96 -13.20
C ASP A 225 1.65 15.50 -11.80
N PRO A 226 2.96 15.65 -11.50
CA PRO A 226 3.44 15.97 -10.15
C PRO A 226 3.04 17.37 -9.65
N ASP A 227 2.61 18.25 -10.56
CA ASP A 227 2.21 19.61 -10.22
C ASP A 227 0.75 19.70 -9.79
N ASP A 228 -0.08 18.70 -10.05
CA ASP A 228 -1.50 18.70 -9.69
C ASP A 228 -1.84 17.90 -8.42
N THR A 229 -0.92 17.07 -7.93
CA THR A 229 -1.14 16.20 -6.78
C THR A 229 -0.58 16.77 -5.46
N GLY A 230 -1.32 16.60 -4.37
CA GLY A 230 -0.80 16.77 -3.00
C GLY A 230 -0.23 15.45 -2.45
N PRO A 231 0.06 15.35 -1.12
CA PRO A 231 0.44 14.12 -0.45
C PRO A 231 -0.28 12.86 -0.91
N ILE A 232 0.52 11.81 -1.12
CA ILE A 232 0.09 10.50 -1.60
C ILE A 232 0.13 9.53 -0.43
N VAL A 233 -0.96 8.81 -0.17
CA VAL A 233 -1.04 7.76 0.85
C VAL A 233 -1.31 6.45 0.14
N ILE A 234 -0.40 5.48 0.25
CA ILE A 234 -0.61 4.14 -0.31
C ILE A 234 -0.71 3.10 0.80
N ASN A 235 -1.80 2.34 0.80
CA ASN A 235 -2.16 1.41 1.87
C ASN A 235 -2.10 -0.03 1.37
N GLY A 236 -1.18 -0.83 1.92
CA GLY A 236 -0.99 -2.24 1.53
C GLY A 236 -0.72 -2.38 0.02
N ALA A 237 -0.03 -1.42 -0.59
CA ALA A 237 0.18 -1.38 -2.04
C ALA A 237 1.49 -2.09 -2.42
N PRO A 238 1.46 -3.16 -3.23
CA PRO A 238 2.67 -3.82 -3.67
C PRO A 238 3.37 -2.95 -4.71
N MET A 239 4.57 -2.52 -4.37
CA MET A 239 5.43 -1.69 -5.22
C MET A 239 6.77 -2.38 -5.52
N SER A 240 7.07 -3.53 -4.94
CA SER A 240 8.24 -4.37 -5.23
C SER A 240 7.86 -5.84 -5.24
N TYR A 241 7.32 -6.32 -6.35
CA TYR A 241 6.66 -7.63 -6.48
C TYR A 241 7.59 -8.83 -6.24
N TRP A 242 8.88 -8.69 -6.55
CA TRP A 242 9.87 -9.71 -6.22
C TRP A 242 10.31 -9.69 -4.77
N GLY A 243 10.01 -8.63 -4.02
CA GLY A 243 10.34 -8.49 -2.61
C GLY A 243 9.71 -9.59 -1.77
N GLY A 244 10.46 -10.10 -0.81
CA GLY A 244 9.90 -11.01 0.18
C GLY A 244 10.78 -11.15 1.41
N ALA A 245 10.14 -11.53 2.52
CA ALA A 245 10.82 -11.84 3.75
C ALA A 245 11.32 -13.28 3.71
N TRP A 246 12.63 -13.47 3.75
CA TRP A 246 13.20 -14.66 4.38
C TRP A 246 13.43 -14.33 5.86
N SER A 247 12.35 -13.99 6.55
CA SER A 247 12.37 -13.76 7.99
C SER A 247 12.30 -15.09 8.74
N GLU A 248 12.89 -15.12 9.93
CA GLU A 248 12.72 -16.23 10.88
C GLU A 248 11.28 -16.36 11.44
N GLY A 249 10.37 -15.45 11.04
CA GLY A 249 8.95 -15.46 11.40
C GLY A 249 7.99 -15.94 10.31
N GLU A 250 6.69 -15.90 10.65
CA GLU A 250 5.53 -16.57 10.02
C GLU A 250 5.15 -16.11 8.59
N GLY A 251 5.83 -15.12 8.04
CA GLY A 251 5.49 -14.56 6.72
C GLY A 251 6.05 -15.38 5.56
N ASP A 252 5.35 -16.44 5.16
CA ASP A 252 5.52 -17.04 3.84
C ASP A 252 4.80 -16.14 2.83
N ASN A 253 5.48 -15.64 1.81
CA ASN A 253 4.90 -14.72 0.81
C ASN A 253 4.62 -15.47 -0.50
N PRO A 254 3.72 -16.49 -0.53
CA PRO A 254 3.61 -17.42 -1.65
C PRO A 254 3.19 -16.74 -2.97
N MET A 255 2.50 -15.60 -2.90
CA MET A 255 2.06 -14.86 -4.09
C MET A 255 3.22 -14.50 -5.02
N ARG A 256 4.40 -14.15 -4.49
CA ARG A 256 5.55 -13.76 -5.34
C ARG A 256 5.97 -14.91 -6.26
N TYR A 257 5.91 -16.16 -5.78
CA TYR A 257 6.36 -17.34 -6.53
C TYR A 257 5.36 -17.79 -7.61
N SER A 258 4.09 -17.37 -7.50
CA SER A 258 3.00 -17.84 -8.36
C SER A 258 3.23 -17.50 -9.84
N GLY A 259 3.74 -16.32 -10.15
CA GLY A 259 4.05 -15.92 -11.53
C GLY A 259 5.06 -16.87 -12.20
N GLY A 260 6.04 -17.38 -11.46
CA GLY A 260 6.97 -18.39 -11.97
C GLY A 260 6.34 -19.77 -12.08
N LEU A 261 5.64 -20.24 -11.04
CA LEU A 261 5.09 -21.59 -11.02
C LEU A 261 3.93 -21.80 -12.00
N LEU A 262 3.23 -20.73 -12.37
CA LEU A 262 2.20 -20.72 -13.40
C LEU A 262 2.74 -20.55 -14.84
N GLY A 263 4.07 -20.49 -15.00
CA GLY A 263 4.74 -20.41 -16.30
C GLY A 263 4.77 -19.00 -16.92
N GLY A 264 4.62 -17.96 -16.10
CA GLY A 264 4.71 -16.57 -16.52
C GLY A 264 3.36 -15.91 -16.79
N THR A 265 3.34 -14.99 -17.76
CA THR A 265 2.19 -14.10 -18.03
C THR A 265 1.16 -14.66 -18.99
N TRP A 266 1.51 -15.69 -19.77
CA TRP A 266 0.68 -16.24 -20.85
C TRP A 266 -0.71 -16.73 -20.43
N LEU A 267 -0.88 -17.21 -19.19
CA LEU A 267 -2.18 -17.64 -18.68
C LEU A 267 -3.18 -16.47 -18.55
N ALA A 268 -2.71 -15.26 -18.24
CA ALA A 268 -3.57 -14.08 -18.21
C ALA A 268 -4.11 -13.77 -19.61
N SER A 269 -3.23 -13.85 -20.62
CA SER A 269 -3.56 -13.69 -22.04
C SER A 269 -4.54 -14.77 -22.50
N LEU A 270 -4.24 -16.05 -22.21
CA LEU A 270 -5.09 -17.20 -22.55
C LEU A 270 -6.50 -17.06 -21.96
N THR A 271 -6.60 -16.74 -20.67
CA THR A 271 -7.90 -16.61 -20.00
C THR A 271 -8.68 -15.40 -20.50
N ALA A 272 -8.02 -14.31 -20.86
CA ALA A 272 -8.66 -13.16 -21.50
C ALA A 272 -9.15 -13.47 -22.92
N ASP A 273 -8.36 -14.20 -23.72
CA ASP A 273 -8.73 -14.62 -25.07
C ASP A 273 -9.92 -15.60 -25.05
N LEU A 274 -9.91 -16.58 -24.14
CA LEU A 274 -11.09 -17.44 -23.85
C LEU A 274 -12.31 -16.63 -23.38
N GLY A 275 -12.06 -15.50 -22.71
CA GLY A 275 -13.07 -14.54 -22.28
C GLY A 275 -13.51 -13.55 -23.36
N ASN A 276 -13.14 -13.79 -24.62
CA ASN A 276 -13.42 -12.96 -25.80
C ASN A 276 -12.83 -11.54 -25.66
N GLY A 277 -11.55 -11.47 -25.30
CA GLY A 277 -10.81 -10.22 -25.09
C GLY A 277 -11.00 -9.59 -23.71
N LYS A 278 -11.79 -10.22 -22.82
CA LYS A 278 -12.02 -9.77 -21.45
C LYS A 278 -11.53 -10.79 -20.44
N PHE A 279 -10.64 -10.35 -19.56
CA PHE A 279 -10.23 -11.11 -18.39
C PHE A 279 -11.27 -11.04 -17.28
N ASP A 280 -11.57 -12.19 -16.68
CA ASP A 280 -12.52 -12.32 -15.58
C ASP A 280 -11.84 -12.15 -14.22
N GLY A 281 -12.17 -11.08 -13.50
CA GLY A 281 -11.65 -10.80 -12.17
C GLY A 281 -11.92 -11.89 -11.13
N ALA A 282 -12.87 -12.80 -11.37
CA ALA A 282 -13.10 -13.95 -10.49
C ALA A 282 -11.85 -14.84 -10.32
N TRP A 283 -10.96 -14.90 -11.31
CA TRP A 283 -9.68 -15.61 -11.17
C TRP A 283 -8.74 -14.95 -10.15
N LEU A 284 -8.73 -13.61 -10.07
CA LEU A 284 -7.95 -12.89 -9.05
C LEU A 284 -8.55 -13.10 -7.66
N VAL A 285 -9.88 -13.07 -7.54
CA VAL A 285 -10.56 -13.35 -6.27
C VAL A 285 -10.28 -14.77 -5.80
N GLN A 286 -10.29 -15.75 -6.71
CA GLN A 286 -9.95 -17.13 -6.39
C GLN A 286 -8.51 -17.27 -5.87
N ASN A 287 -7.57 -16.52 -6.45
CA ASN A 287 -6.20 -16.48 -5.94
C ASN A 287 -6.14 -15.92 -4.51
N PHE A 288 -6.90 -14.88 -4.19
CA PHE A 288 -7.00 -14.37 -2.81
C PHE A 288 -7.62 -15.40 -1.85
N GLU A 289 -8.68 -16.10 -2.24
CA GLU A 289 -9.29 -17.15 -1.40
C GLU A 289 -8.30 -18.30 -1.12
N ASN A 290 -7.48 -18.65 -2.10
CA ASN A 290 -6.46 -19.70 -1.98
C ASN A 290 -5.30 -19.34 -1.03
N LEU A 291 -5.11 -18.06 -0.69
CA LEU A 291 -4.07 -17.65 0.27
C LEU A 291 -4.39 -18.02 1.71
N ASN A 292 -5.67 -18.19 2.04
CA ASN A 292 -6.09 -18.57 3.39
C ASN A 292 -7.24 -19.60 3.32
N PRO A 293 -6.93 -20.89 3.03
CA PRO A 293 -7.96 -21.92 2.94
C PRO A 293 -8.66 -22.18 4.28
N ALA A 294 -7.99 -21.98 5.43
CA ALA A 294 -8.63 -22.06 6.74
C ALA A 294 -9.81 -21.09 6.82
N ASN A 295 -9.59 -19.82 6.49
CA ASN A 295 -10.66 -18.83 6.46
C ASN A 295 -11.67 -19.06 5.32
N SER A 296 -11.20 -19.25 4.09
CA SER A 296 -12.04 -19.29 2.88
C SER A 296 -12.92 -20.54 2.79
N LEU A 297 -12.46 -21.68 3.31
CA LEU A 297 -13.20 -22.95 3.27
C LEU A 297 -13.91 -23.27 4.58
N TRP A 298 -13.43 -22.77 5.72
CA TRP A 298 -13.92 -23.18 7.04
C TRP A 298 -14.29 -22.03 7.96
N ASP A 299 -13.33 -21.24 8.47
CA ASP A 299 -13.55 -20.35 9.63
C ASP A 299 -14.67 -19.32 9.38
N LYS A 300 -14.74 -18.76 8.18
CA LYS A 300 -15.81 -17.82 7.79
C LYS A 300 -17.19 -18.46 7.94
N TYR A 301 -17.35 -19.68 7.43
CA TYR A 301 -18.61 -20.41 7.44
C TYR A 301 -18.92 -21.00 8.82
N TYR A 302 -17.92 -21.49 9.54
CA TYR A 302 -18.09 -21.96 10.90
C TYR A 302 -18.47 -20.82 11.84
N ASN A 303 -17.88 -19.62 11.71
CA ASN A 303 -18.30 -18.46 12.48
C ASN A 303 -19.75 -18.08 12.19
N LEU A 304 -20.18 -18.13 10.91
CA LEU A 304 -21.59 -17.94 10.54
C LEU A 304 -22.50 -18.99 11.18
N TYR A 305 -22.13 -20.27 11.15
CA TYR A 305 -22.90 -21.35 11.77
C TYR A 305 -22.93 -21.23 13.30
N ARG A 306 -21.80 -20.95 13.94
CA ARG A 306 -21.67 -20.83 15.40
C ARG A 306 -22.46 -19.66 15.95
N LYS A 307 -22.50 -18.54 15.21
CA LYS A 307 -23.21 -17.31 15.53
C LYS A 307 -24.41 -17.09 14.59
N ALA A 308 -25.14 -18.14 14.25
CA ALA A 308 -26.23 -18.08 13.27
C ALA A 308 -27.32 -17.04 13.60
N ASP A 309 -27.46 -16.67 14.88
CA ASP A 309 -28.44 -15.69 15.35
C ASP A 309 -27.97 -14.22 15.16
N THR A 310 -26.67 -13.94 15.05
CA THR A 310 -26.12 -12.56 15.08
C THR A 310 -25.20 -12.20 13.91
N GLU A 311 -24.56 -13.20 13.32
CA GLU A 311 -23.58 -13.03 12.24
C GLU A 311 -24.18 -12.77 10.84
N PRO A 312 -25.40 -13.26 10.47
CA PRO A 312 -25.91 -13.14 9.09
C PRO A 312 -25.87 -11.73 8.49
N PRO A 313 -26.28 -10.64 9.19
CA PRO A 313 -26.26 -9.30 8.59
C PRO A 313 -24.85 -8.86 8.17
N ARG A 314 -23.86 -9.07 9.05
CA ARG A 314 -22.45 -8.74 8.78
C ARG A 314 -21.87 -9.59 7.65
N PHE A 315 -22.20 -10.88 7.62
CA PHE A 315 -21.77 -11.81 6.59
C PHE A 315 -22.33 -11.42 5.21
N LEU A 316 -23.65 -11.21 5.12
CA LEU A 316 -24.32 -10.86 3.86
C LEU A 316 -23.87 -9.50 3.32
N GLU A 317 -23.63 -8.52 4.18
CA GLU A 317 -23.10 -7.21 3.80
C GLU A 317 -21.73 -7.39 3.12
N PHE A 318 -20.80 -8.12 3.75
CA PHE A 318 -19.48 -8.37 3.20
C PHE A 318 -19.50 -9.19 1.91
N GLU A 319 -20.30 -10.27 1.86
CA GLU A 319 -20.41 -11.12 0.66
C GLU A 319 -21.04 -10.37 -0.52
N ARG A 320 -21.80 -9.29 -0.27
CA ARG A 320 -22.31 -8.39 -1.33
C ARG A 320 -21.16 -7.78 -2.14
N TRP A 321 -20.08 -7.38 -1.47
CA TRP A 321 -18.88 -6.88 -2.10
C TRP A 321 -18.00 -8.02 -2.64
N TRP A 322 -17.74 -9.05 -1.81
CA TRP A 322 -16.86 -10.17 -2.16
C TRP A 322 -17.34 -10.95 -3.39
N GLY A 323 -18.66 -11.05 -3.60
CA GLY A 323 -19.26 -11.68 -4.77
C GLY A 323 -19.31 -10.79 -6.03
N GLY A 324 -18.90 -9.52 -5.96
CA GLY A 324 -18.96 -8.58 -7.07
C GLY A 324 -17.73 -8.69 -7.99
N TYR A 325 -17.77 -9.56 -9.00
CA TYR A 325 -16.64 -9.80 -9.91
C TYR A 325 -16.65 -8.89 -11.14
N TYR A 326 -15.54 -8.18 -11.35
CA TYR A 326 -15.36 -7.16 -12.38
C TYR A 326 -14.43 -7.62 -13.50
N LEU A 327 -14.53 -6.99 -14.67
CA LEU A 327 -13.79 -7.39 -15.86
C LEU A 327 -12.67 -6.39 -16.18
N MET A 328 -11.67 -6.90 -16.90
CA MET A 328 -10.60 -6.11 -17.50
C MET A 328 -10.46 -6.47 -18.97
N ASN A 329 -10.05 -5.52 -19.79
CA ASN A 329 -9.59 -5.87 -21.13
C ASN A 329 -8.30 -6.68 -21.04
N ARG A 330 -8.05 -7.50 -22.07
CA ARG A 330 -6.83 -8.29 -22.20
C ARG A 330 -5.58 -7.41 -22.05
N GLU A 331 -5.57 -6.25 -22.69
CA GLU A 331 -4.45 -5.29 -22.66
C GLU A 331 -4.14 -4.81 -21.24
N GLU A 332 -5.17 -4.65 -20.40
CA GLU A 332 -5.01 -4.21 -19.02
C GLU A 332 -4.36 -5.30 -18.15
N ILE A 333 -4.87 -6.53 -18.19
CA ILE A 333 -4.32 -7.62 -17.36
C ILE A 333 -2.94 -8.07 -17.85
N GLU A 334 -2.69 -8.06 -19.17
CA GLU A 334 -1.39 -8.33 -19.74
C GLU A 334 -0.38 -7.28 -19.27
N TRP A 335 -0.75 -6.00 -19.30
CA TRP A 335 0.11 -4.93 -18.80
C TRP A 335 0.43 -5.13 -17.31
N ILE A 336 -0.57 -5.46 -16.49
CA ILE A 336 -0.39 -5.70 -15.03
C ILE A 336 0.59 -6.84 -14.80
N THR A 337 0.34 -8.00 -15.40
CA THR A 337 1.13 -9.19 -15.13
C THR A 337 2.56 -9.07 -15.68
N ARG A 338 2.73 -8.46 -16.87
CA ARG A 338 4.02 -8.28 -17.52
C ARG A 338 4.88 -7.20 -16.87
N ASN A 339 4.31 -6.08 -16.46
CA ASN A 339 5.09 -4.97 -15.93
C ASN A 339 5.20 -4.98 -14.42
N LEU A 340 4.20 -5.48 -13.70
CA LEU A 340 4.17 -5.43 -12.24
C LEU A 340 4.64 -6.76 -11.64
N PHE A 341 3.80 -7.79 -11.72
CA PHE A 341 4.02 -9.05 -10.98
C PHE A 341 5.23 -9.85 -11.47
N VAL A 342 5.36 -10.05 -12.78
CA VAL A 342 6.48 -10.82 -13.35
C VAL A 342 7.65 -9.91 -13.68
N GLY A 343 7.39 -8.72 -14.25
CA GLY A 343 8.44 -7.82 -14.72
C GLY A 343 9.07 -6.92 -13.67
N ASN A 344 8.37 -6.59 -12.57
CA ASN A 344 8.91 -5.76 -11.48
C ASN A 344 9.41 -4.38 -11.96
N LYS A 345 8.70 -3.75 -12.92
CA LYS A 345 9.18 -2.61 -13.73
C LYS A 345 8.63 -1.25 -13.33
N LEU A 346 7.66 -1.16 -12.42
CA LEU A 346 6.92 0.09 -12.18
C LEU A 346 7.82 1.28 -11.81
N TRP A 347 8.91 1.04 -11.10
CA TRP A 347 9.89 2.06 -10.68
C TRP A 347 11.14 2.14 -11.56
N SER A 348 11.27 1.23 -12.53
CA SER A 348 12.47 1.13 -13.37
C SER A 348 12.55 2.18 -14.48
N GLY A 349 11.45 2.92 -14.74
CA GLY A 349 11.31 3.80 -15.90
C GLY A 349 11.03 3.06 -17.22
N ASP A 350 11.00 1.73 -17.23
CA ASP A 350 10.69 0.93 -18.43
C ASP A 350 9.22 1.02 -18.85
N VAL A 351 8.34 1.30 -17.89
CA VAL A 351 6.93 1.57 -18.15
C VAL A 351 6.81 2.97 -18.71
N LYS A 352 6.35 3.10 -19.95
CA LYS A 352 6.18 4.39 -20.61
C LYS A 352 4.75 4.88 -20.53
N ASP A 353 4.57 6.18 -20.37
CA ASP A 353 3.30 6.85 -20.58
C ASP A 353 2.92 6.88 -22.07
N ALA A 354 1.74 7.40 -22.39
CA ALA A 354 1.27 7.52 -23.76
C ALA A 354 2.14 8.47 -24.63
N GLY A 355 2.90 9.37 -24.00
CA GLY A 355 3.87 10.26 -24.66
C GLY A 355 5.24 9.59 -24.89
N GLY A 356 5.45 8.37 -24.42
CA GLY A 356 6.71 7.63 -24.52
C GLY A 356 7.74 7.98 -23.44
N LYS A 357 7.41 8.84 -22.47
CA LYS A 357 8.26 9.13 -21.30
C LYS A 357 8.10 8.00 -20.28
N GLY A 358 9.21 7.50 -19.75
CA GLY A 358 9.18 6.51 -18.67
C GLY A 358 8.58 7.10 -17.39
N PHE A 359 7.74 6.35 -16.67
CA PHE A 359 7.32 6.73 -15.32
C PHE A 359 8.53 6.71 -14.39
N ASP A 360 8.95 7.88 -13.91
CA ASP A 360 9.99 8.01 -12.90
C ASP A 360 9.35 8.45 -11.58
N LEU A 361 9.34 7.56 -10.59
CA LEU A 361 8.76 7.86 -9.28
C LEU A 361 9.52 9.00 -8.55
N ARG A 362 10.74 9.35 -9.00
CA ARG A 362 11.49 10.51 -8.48
C ARG A 362 10.92 11.84 -8.95
N ASP A 363 10.04 11.85 -9.94
CA ASP A 363 9.34 13.06 -10.39
C ASP A 363 8.23 13.49 -9.41
N ILE A 364 7.82 12.60 -8.49
CA ILE A 364 6.82 12.91 -7.46
C ILE A 364 7.40 13.95 -6.48
N LYS A 365 6.81 15.15 -6.45
CA LYS A 365 7.20 16.25 -5.55
C LYS A 365 6.48 16.25 -4.20
N ALA A 366 5.35 15.55 -4.13
CA ALA A 366 4.52 15.49 -2.93
C ALA A 366 5.05 14.44 -1.94
N PRO A 367 4.87 14.64 -0.62
CA PRO A 367 5.21 13.62 0.36
C PRO A 367 4.45 12.32 0.11
N ILE A 368 5.10 11.20 0.39
CA ILE A 368 4.55 9.86 0.20
C ILE A 368 4.43 9.17 1.56
N VAL A 369 3.24 8.68 1.90
CA VAL A 369 2.96 7.90 3.11
C VAL A 369 2.71 6.45 2.73
N LEU A 370 3.52 5.56 3.28
CA LEU A 370 3.50 4.11 3.05
C LEU A 370 2.91 3.42 4.27
N PHE A 371 1.74 2.79 4.15
CA PHE A 371 1.16 2.01 5.24
C PHE A 371 1.23 0.50 4.91
N ALA A 372 2.02 -0.24 5.67
CA ALA A 372 2.17 -1.69 5.55
C ALA A 372 1.88 -2.42 6.88
N SER A 373 1.68 -3.74 6.81
CA SER A 373 1.58 -4.57 8.02
C SER A 373 2.42 -5.84 7.94
N MET A 374 2.98 -6.26 9.07
CA MET A 374 3.63 -7.58 9.20
C MET A 374 2.62 -8.74 9.12
N GLY A 375 1.32 -8.48 9.37
CA GLY A 375 0.24 -9.46 9.18
C GLY A 375 -0.26 -9.56 7.74
N ASP A 376 0.26 -8.73 6.83
CA ASP A 376 -0.12 -8.74 5.41
C ASP A 376 0.67 -9.81 4.64
N ASN A 377 -0.04 -10.84 4.20
CA ASN A 377 0.49 -11.95 3.38
C ASN A 377 0.35 -11.72 1.86
N ILE A 378 -0.23 -10.60 1.45
CA ILE A 378 -0.37 -10.17 0.05
C ILE A 378 0.70 -9.14 -0.28
N THR A 379 0.91 -8.17 0.59
CA THR A 379 1.90 -7.10 0.45
C THR A 379 2.69 -6.95 1.75
N PRO A 380 3.66 -7.85 2.00
CA PRO A 380 4.52 -7.71 3.16
C PRO A 380 5.33 -6.41 3.08
N PRO A 381 5.94 -5.97 4.20
CA PRO A 381 6.73 -4.74 4.24
C PRO A 381 7.79 -4.61 3.16
N GLN A 382 8.47 -5.70 2.80
CA GLN A 382 9.47 -5.71 1.73
C GLN A 382 8.85 -5.31 0.38
N GLN A 383 7.64 -5.82 0.06
CA GLN A 383 6.95 -5.45 -1.17
C GLN A 383 6.39 -4.03 -1.15
N ALA A 384 6.07 -3.49 0.02
CA ALA A 384 5.59 -2.12 0.16
C ALA A 384 6.74 -1.09 0.10
N PHE A 385 7.94 -1.42 0.59
CA PHE A 385 9.04 -0.46 0.81
C PHE A 385 10.24 -0.59 -0.12
N ASN A 386 10.57 -1.77 -0.65
CA ASN A 386 11.86 -1.96 -1.34
C ASN A 386 12.02 -1.09 -2.60
N TRP A 387 10.93 -0.62 -3.19
CA TRP A 387 10.96 0.28 -4.34
C TRP A 387 11.66 1.59 -3.99
N VAL A 388 11.62 2.03 -2.74
CA VAL A 388 12.35 3.23 -2.28
C VAL A 388 13.86 3.01 -2.44
N VAL A 389 14.35 1.82 -2.08
CA VAL A 389 15.75 1.42 -2.25
C VAL A 389 16.11 1.23 -3.72
N ASP A 390 15.15 0.78 -4.54
CA ASP A 390 15.37 0.58 -5.97
C ASP A 390 15.37 1.92 -6.76
N VAL A 391 14.66 2.93 -6.27
CA VAL A 391 14.52 4.25 -6.91
C VAL A 391 15.60 5.22 -6.47
N TYR A 392 15.88 5.29 -5.16
CA TYR A 392 16.82 6.22 -4.56
C TYR A 392 18.11 5.50 -4.21
N GLY A 393 19.25 6.07 -4.63
CA GLY A 393 20.57 5.49 -4.39
C GLY A 393 21.09 5.68 -2.97
N SER A 394 20.64 6.72 -2.26
CA SER A 394 21.05 7.00 -0.88
C SER A 394 20.06 7.91 -0.14
N THR A 395 20.24 8.04 1.17
CA THR A 395 19.54 9.04 1.99
C THR A 395 19.79 10.46 1.47
N GLU A 396 21.01 10.75 1.02
CA GLU A 396 21.37 12.05 0.45
C GLU A 396 20.62 12.35 -0.85
N GLU A 397 20.38 11.36 -1.72
CA GLU A 397 19.57 11.58 -2.94
C GLU A 397 18.13 11.97 -2.58
N ILE A 398 17.53 11.30 -1.59
CA ILE A 398 16.18 11.64 -1.08
C ILE A 398 16.16 13.09 -0.60
N LYS A 399 17.16 13.48 0.21
CA LYS A 399 17.30 14.84 0.74
C LYS A 399 17.49 15.86 -0.37
N ALA A 400 18.43 15.64 -1.28
CA ALA A 400 18.73 16.55 -2.39
C ALA A 400 17.51 16.84 -3.28
N ARG A 401 16.66 15.84 -3.48
CA ARG A 401 15.43 15.95 -4.27
C ARG A 401 14.28 16.62 -3.50
N GLY A 402 14.47 16.95 -2.22
CA GLY A 402 13.42 17.51 -1.39
C GLY A 402 12.29 16.52 -1.05
N GLN A 403 12.55 15.21 -1.19
CA GLN A 403 11.51 14.21 -1.05
C GLN A 403 11.25 13.86 0.42
N VAL A 404 9.99 13.64 0.78
CA VAL A 404 9.58 13.18 2.11
C VAL A 404 8.84 11.85 1.96
N ILE A 405 9.37 10.81 2.59
CA ILE A 405 8.76 9.48 2.60
C ILE A 405 8.50 9.08 4.05
N VAL A 406 7.26 8.75 4.38
CA VAL A 406 6.83 8.37 5.73
C VAL A 406 6.31 6.94 5.71
N GLY A 407 6.95 6.03 6.44
CA GLY A 407 6.50 4.66 6.62
C GLY A 407 5.73 4.47 7.93
N MET A 408 4.58 3.80 7.87
CA MET A 408 3.86 3.27 9.02
C MET A 408 3.80 1.74 8.94
N MET A 409 4.09 1.07 10.05
CA MET A 409 4.05 -0.37 10.17
C MET A 409 3.05 -0.82 11.25
N HIS A 410 2.02 -1.58 10.85
CA HIS A 410 1.15 -2.25 11.81
C HIS A 410 1.61 -3.70 12.06
N GLN A 411 1.51 -4.18 13.29
CA GLN A 411 2.06 -5.49 13.66
C GLN A 411 1.25 -6.67 13.10
N ASN A 412 -0.08 -6.70 13.29
CA ASN A 412 -0.81 -7.96 13.14
C ASN A 412 -2.00 -7.91 12.17
N ILE A 413 -2.19 -6.83 11.41
CA ILE A 413 -3.41 -6.70 10.60
C ILE A 413 -3.20 -7.36 9.24
N GLY A 414 -4.15 -8.19 8.83
CA GLY A 414 -4.15 -8.75 7.48
C GLY A 414 -4.43 -7.68 6.41
N HIS A 415 -4.12 -8.00 5.16
CA HIS A 415 -4.22 -7.08 4.01
C HIS A 415 -5.53 -6.27 3.96
N LEU A 416 -6.69 -6.95 3.97
CA LEU A 416 -7.99 -6.27 3.94
C LEU A 416 -8.19 -5.39 5.18
N GLY A 417 -7.69 -5.82 6.35
CA GLY A 417 -7.85 -5.05 7.57
C GLY A 417 -7.16 -3.68 7.51
N ILE A 418 -6.15 -3.48 6.65
CA ILE A 418 -5.46 -2.20 6.45
C ILE A 418 -6.44 -1.10 6.00
N PHE A 419 -7.45 -1.42 5.19
CA PHE A 419 -8.37 -0.41 4.62
C PHE A 419 -9.86 -0.66 4.88
N VAL A 420 -10.28 -1.87 5.29
CA VAL A 420 -11.70 -2.16 5.60
C VAL A 420 -12.01 -2.21 7.10
N SER A 421 -10.99 -2.28 7.97
CA SER A 421 -11.22 -2.40 9.42
C SER A 421 -11.63 -1.06 10.04
N GLY A 422 -12.79 -1.02 10.69
CA GLY A 422 -13.21 0.15 11.45
C GLY A 422 -12.24 0.53 12.57
N LYS A 423 -11.56 -0.45 13.18
CA LYS A 423 -10.51 -0.19 14.19
C LYS A 423 -9.32 0.55 13.57
N VAL A 424 -8.92 0.14 12.37
CA VAL A 424 -7.81 0.78 11.63
C VAL A 424 -8.22 2.15 11.11
N ALA A 425 -9.48 2.31 10.71
CA ALA A 425 -10.04 3.60 10.34
C ALA A 425 -10.02 4.60 11.50
N GLN A 426 -10.46 4.18 12.70
CA GLN A 426 -10.55 5.02 13.89
C GLN A 426 -9.19 5.40 14.49
N LYS A 427 -8.15 4.61 14.23
CA LYS A 427 -6.79 4.85 14.73
C LYS A 427 -5.85 5.30 13.61
N GLU A 428 -5.36 4.39 12.79
CA GLU A 428 -4.29 4.67 11.81
C GLU A 428 -4.71 5.68 10.75
N HIS A 429 -5.86 5.49 10.08
CA HIS A 429 -6.31 6.45 9.05
C HIS A 429 -6.71 7.80 9.66
N ALA A 430 -7.32 7.80 10.84
CA ALA A 430 -7.62 9.03 11.58
C ALA A 430 -6.35 9.83 11.88
N GLN A 431 -5.27 9.17 12.31
CA GLN A 431 -3.99 9.84 12.54
C GLN A 431 -3.31 10.27 11.23
N ILE A 432 -3.36 9.47 10.17
CA ILE A 432 -2.82 9.89 8.85
C ILE A 432 -3.52 11.17 8.37
N VAL A 433 -4.85 11.23 8.47
CA VAL A 433 -5.63 12.41 8.07
C VAL A 433 -5.31 13.61 8.97
N SER A 434 -5.15 13.42 10.28
CA SER A 434 -4.84 14.52 11.21
C SER A 434 -3.45 15.12 10.98
N VAL A 435 -2.44 14.29 10.66
CA VAL A 435 -1.05 14.75 10.54
C VAL A 435 -0.60 15.05 9.12
N LEU A 436 -1.45 14.85 8.10
CA LEU A 436 -1.06 15.02 6.69
C LEU A 436 -0.48 16.41 6.39
N GLN A 437 -1.06 17.46 6.99
CA GLN A 437 -0.56 18.84 6.85
C GLN A 437 0.81 19.03 7.54
N SER A 438 1.05 18.31 8.64
CA SER A 438 2.32 18.34 9.36
C SER A 438 3.42 17.57 8.62
N ILE A 439 3.07 16.48 7.92
CA ILE A 439 3.98 15.72 7.07
C ILE A 439 4.58 16.61 5.97
N GLU A 440 3.82 17.54 5.40
CA GLU A 440 4.32 18.44 4.36
C GLU A 440 5.40 19.41 4.85
N LEU A 441 5.48 19.64 6.17
CA LEU A 441 6.47 20.49 6.84
C LEU A 441 7.69 19.73 7.32
N LEU A 442 7.70 18.40 7.18
CA LEU A 442 8.87 17.61 7.50
C LEU A 442 10.08 18.05 6.65
N PRO A 443 11.30 18.01 7.22
CA PRO A 443 12.51 18.01 6.41
C PRO A 443 12.43 16.91 5.35
N PRO A 444 13.07 17.10 4.19
CA PRO A 444 13.22 15.99 3.24
C PRO A 444 14.01 14.86 3.90
N GLY A 445 13.60 13.62 3.65
CA GLY A 445 14.14 12.45 4.33
C GLY A 445 13.15 11.29 4.38
N LEU A 446 13.57 10.24 5.08
CA LEU A 446 12.81 9.01 5.28
C LEU A 446 12.43 8.89 6.76
N TYR A 447 11.15 8.74 7.05
CA TYR A 447 10.62 8.78 8.42
C TYR A 447 9.79 7.54 8.74
N GLY A 448 9.91 7.03 9.96
CA GLY A 448 8.96 6.10 10.56
C GLY A 448 7.93 6.87 11.37
N MET A 449 6.65 6.64 11.11
CA MET A 449 5.54 7.22 11.89
C MET A 449 5.07 6.22 12.94
N ILE A 450 5.13 6.63 14.21
CA ILE A 450 4.74 5.83 15.37
C ILE A 450 3.53 6.50 16.03
N ILE A 451 2.49 5.70 16.30
CA ILE A 451 1.29 6.14 17.01
C ILE A 451 1.32 5.55 18.42
N HIS A 452 1.48 6.41 19.42
CA HIS A 452 1.41 6.05 20.83
C HIS A 452 -0.02 6.18 21.34
N GLU A 453 -0.45 5.24 22.19
CA GLU A 453 -1.75 5.28 22.85
C GLU A 453 -1.61 5.65 24.32
N ARG A 454 -2.28 6.72 24.75
CA ARG A 454 -2.40 7.08 26.16
C ARG A 454 -3.86 6.96 26.59
N LYS A 455 -4.11 6.20 27.65
CA LYS A 455 -5.45 6.15 28.28
C LYS A 455 -5.59 7.32 29.23
N SER A 456 -6.46 8.27 28.91
CA SER A 456 -6.85 9.37 29.80
C SER A 456 -8.24 9.10 30.40
N GLY A 457 -8.62 9.84 31.44
CA GLY A 457 -9.96 9.73 32.05
C GLY A 457 -11.11 10.11 31.10
N ALA A 458 -10.80 10.74 29.96
CA ALA A 458 -11.75 11.16 28.93
C ALA A 458 -11.78 10.23 27.70
N GLY A 459 -10.89 9.23 27.61
CA GLY A 459 -10.83 8.30 26.48
C GLY A 459 -9.41 7.85 26.14
N VAL A 460 -9.24 7.33 24.91
CA VAL A 460 -7.92 7.03 24.35
C VAL A 460 -7.45 8.25 23.58
N GLU A 461 -6.31 8.80 23.98
CA GLU A 461 -5.60 9.86 23.28
C GLU A 461 -4.45 9.25 22.46
N TYR A 462 -4.29 9.72 21.24
CA TYR A 462 -3.25 9.29 20.32
C TYR A 462 -2.20 10.38 20.18
N GLU A 463 -0.93 10.02 20.32
CA GLU A 463 0.21 10.92 20.11
C GLU A 463 1.05 10.38 18.96
N VAL A 464 1.34 11.22 17.97
CA VAL A 464 2.12 10.86 16.78
C VAL A 464 3.54 11.38 16.90
N GLU A 465 4.50 10.50 16.60
CA GLU A 465 5.93 10.78 16.60
C GLU A 465 6.54 10.35 15.27
N PHE A 466 7.43 11.17 14.73
CA PHE A 466 8.21 10.86 13.53
C PHE A 466 9.67 10.60 13.90
N SER A 467 10.20 9.44 13.54
CA SER A 467 11.62 9.11 13.66
C SER A 467 12.26 9.14 12.29
N GLU A 468 13.30 9.93 12.09
CA GLU A 468 14.08 9.88 10.86
C GLU A 468 14.91 8.57 10.81
N HIS A 469 15.04 7.99 9.61
CA HIS A 469 15.83 6.81 9.33
C HIS A 469 16.69 7.02 8.09
N SER A 470 17.83 6.33 8.04
CA SER A 470 18.63 6.25 6.81
C SER A 470 18.12 5.14 5.89
N LEU A 471 18.14 5.40 4.58
CA LEU A 471 17.83 4.40 3.55
C LEU A 471 18.75 3.18 3.67
N GLU A 472 20.03 3.41 3.99
CA GLU A 472 21.05 2.39 4.13
C GLU A 472 20.80 1.47 5.32
N GLU A 473 20.25 1.98 6.43
CA GLU A 473 19.79 1.17 7.56
C GLU A 473 18.57 0.34 7.18
N ILE A 474 17.57 0.97 6.56
CA ILE A 474 16.32 0.29 6.16
C ILE A 474 16.59 -0.80 5.14
N ALA A 475 17.45 -0.54 4.15
CA ALA A 475 17.86 -1.52 3.15
C ALA A 475 18.50 -2.75 3.81
N ARG A 476 19.44 -2.55 4.75
CA ARG A 476 20.07 -3.65 5.50
C ARG A 476 19.07 -4.41 6.39
N ARG A 477 18.14 -3.70 7.02
CA ARG A 477 17.13 -4.30 7.91
C ARG A 477 16.09 -5.12 7.15
N LEU A 478 15.58 -4.60 6.02
CA LEU A 478 14.54 -5.25 5.23
C LEU A 478 15.10 -6.36 4.32
N ASN A 479 16.34 -6.22 3.83
CA ASN A 479 16.93 -7.11 2.84
C ASN A 479 18.15 -7.89 3.39
N ARG A 480 17.92 -8.75 4.38
CA ARG A 480 18.95 -9.57 5.05
C ARG A 480 19.83 -10.38 4.07
N PHE A 481 19.29 -10.79 2.93
CA PHE A 481 19.99 -11.59 1.92
C PHE A 481 20.57 -10.76 0.77
N GLU A 482 20.65 -9.43 0.93
CA GLU A 482 21.16 -8.53 -0.10
C GLU A 482 20.47 -8.76 -1.46
N ARG A 483 19.16 -9.10 -1.41
CA ARG A 483 18.31 -9.39 -2.57
C ARG A 483 18.79 -10.56 -3.43
N ALA A 484 19.68 -11.42 -2.92
CA ALA A 484 20.15 -12.60 -3.62
C ALA A 484 19.01 -13.61 -3.91
N ASP A 485 17.97 -13.62 -3.08
CA ASP A 485 16.76 -14.42 -3.27
C ASP A 485 15.88 -13.94 -4.42
N GLU A 486 16.12 -12.74 -4.96
CA GLU A 486 15.36 -12.16 -6.07
C GLU A 486 15.96 -12.49 -7.44
N LYS A 487 17.25 -12.86 -7.51
CA LYS A 487 17.92 -13.21 -8.78
C LYS A 487 17.19 -14.30 -9.58
N PRO A 488 16.63 -15.36 -8.96
CA PRO A 488 15.85 -16.35 -9.71
C PRO A 488 14.61 -15.78 -10.42
N PHE A 489 14.07 -14.63 -9.98
CA PHE A 489 12.95 -13.98 -10.64
C PHE A 489 13.33 -13.35 -11.98
N GLU A 490 14.59 -13.01 -12.21
CA GLU A 490 15.08 -12.64 -13.54
C GLU A 490 14.90 -13.80 -14.53
N ALA A 491 15.11 -15.04 -14.06
CA ALA A 491 14.87 -16.22 -14.87
C ALA A 491 13.38 -16.43 -15.16
N VAL A 492 12.52 -16.18 -14.18
CA VAL A 492 11.06 -16.17 -14.37
C VAL A 492 10.66 -15.14 -15.43
N ALA A 493 11.17 -13.91 -15.35
CA ALA A 493 10.87 -12.86 -16.31
C ALA A 493 11.29 -13.22 -17.74
N ALA A 494 12.50 -13.77 -17.91
CA ALA A 494 13.00 -14.21 -19.21
C ALA A 494 12.18 -15.37 -19.80
N ILE A 495 11.85 -16.38 -18.99
CA ILE A 495 11.03 -17.52 -19.42
C ILE A 495 9.60 -17.08 -19.71
N SER A 496 9.05 -16.18 -18.91
CA SER A 496 7.72 -15.60 -19.10
C SER A 496 7.61 -14.84 -20.42
N GLU A 497 8.62 -14.06 -20.81
CA GLU A 497 8.63 -13.44 -22.15
C GLU A 497 8.63 -14.47 -23.27
N PHE A 498 9.38 -15.56 -23.10
CA PHE A 498 9.40 -16.65 -24.08
C PHE A 498 8.04 -17.36 -24.18
N THR A 499 7.43 -17.74 -23.05
CA THR A 499 6.14 -18.45 -23.03
C THR A 499 4.99 -17.58 -23.51
N GLN A 500 4.99 -16.29 -23.15
CA GLN A 500 4.04 -15.30 -23.69
C GLN A 500 4.13 -15.23 -25.21
N ARG A 501 5.32 -15.05 -25.78
CA ARG A 501 5.50 -15.00 -27.25
C ARG A 501 5.12 -16.31 -27.93
N ALA A 502 5.44 -17.45 -27.32
CA ALA A 502 5.05 -18.75 -27.85
C ALA A 502 3.52 -18.90 -27.89
N TYR A 503 2.82 -18.47 -26.84
CA TYR A 503 1.36 -18.45 -26.82
C TYR A 503 0.78 -17.54 -27.93
N GLU A 504 1.24 -16.29 -28.01
CA GLU A 504 0.79 -15.30 -28.99
C GLU A 504 0.99 -15.80 -30.44
N LEU A 505 2.13 -16.43 -30.74
CA LEU A 505 2.44 -16.88 -32.09
C LEU A 505 1.74 -18.18 -32.48
N PHE A 506 1.65 -19.15 -31.57
CA PHE A 506 1.25 -20.53 -31.94
C PHE A 506 -0.16 -20.92 -31.49
N ALA A 507 -0.68 -20.36 -30.40
CA ALA A 507 -1.95 -20.78 -29.81
C ALA A 507 -3.04 -19.72 -29.89
N GLN A 508 -2.70 -18.45 -29.66
CA GLN A 508 -3.66 -17.35 -29.58
C GLN A 508 -4.61 -17.25 -30.79
N PRO A 509 -4.15 -17.35 -32.06
CA PRO A 509 -5.05 -17.23 -33.21
C PRO A 509 -6.17 -18.30 -33.20
N TYR A 510 -5.86 -19.52 -32.75
CA TYR A 510 -6.83 -20.60 -32.65
C TYR A 510 -7.77 -20.40 -31.47
N VAL A 511 -7.27 -19.95 -30.32
CA VAL A 511 -8.08 -19.64 -29.14
C VAL A 511 -9.08 -18.53 -29.46
N GLN A 512 -8.62 -17.44 -30.07
CA GLN A 512 -9.49 -16.32 -30.47
C GLN A 512 -10.52 -16.76 -31.52
N ALA A 513 -10.14 -17.60 -32.49
CA ALA A 513 -11.07 -18.11 -33.49
C ALA A 513 -12.18 -19.01 -32.90
N MET A 514 -11.92 -19.67 -31.77
CA MET A 514 -12.90 -20.51 -31.06
C MET A 514 -13.70 -19.74 -29.98
N SER A 515 -13.30 -18.51 -29.66
CA SER A 515 -13.89 -17.70 -28.62
C SER A 515 -14.95 -16.74 -29.19
N ASN A 516 -16.04 -16.55 -28.45
CA ASN A 516 -17.06 -15.55 -28.72
C ASN A 516 -17.78 -15.15 -27.44
N GLU A 517 -18.66 -14.16 -27.51
CA GLU A 517 -19.34 -13.65 -26.32
C GLU A 517 -20.22 -14.70 -25.62
N THR A 518 -20.81 -15.66 -26.36
CA THR A 518 -21.61 -16.73 -25.75
C THR A 518 -20.74 -17.69 -24.95
N THR A 519 -19.64 -18.18 -25.52
CA THR A 519 -18.71 -19.09 -24.81
C THR A 519 -18.04 -18.38 -23.63
N ALA A 520 -17.63 -17.12 -23.82
CA ALA A 520 -17.03 -16.31 -22.77
C ALA A 520 -18.00 -16.08 -21.60
N ARG A 521 -19.28 -15.78 -21.89
CA ARG A 521 -20.30 -15.67 -20.85
C ARG A 521 -20.50 -16.99 -20.10
N MET A 522 -20.58 -18.12 -20.81
CA MET A 522 -20.70 -19.43 -20.16
C MET A 522 -19.52 -19.70 -19.22
N LEU A 523 -18.28 -19.45 -19.66
CA LEU A 523 -17.10 -19.60 -18.82
C LEU A 523 -17.18 -18.74 -17.55
N ARG A 524 -17.63 -17.48 -17.67
CA ARG A 524 -17.81 -16.58 -16.52
C ARG A 524 -18.88 -17.09 -15.55
N GLU A 525 -20.05 -17.48 -16.03
CA GLU A 525 -21.18 -17.91 -15.20
C GLU A 525 -20.92 -19.26 -14.50
N PHE A 526 -20.20 -20.18 -15.16
CA PHE A 526 -19.82 -21.48 -14.60
C PHE A 526 -18.48 -21.45 -13.85
N HIS A 527 -17.82 -20.29 -13.75
CA HIS A 527 -16.70 -20.12 -12.86
C HIS A 527 -17.10 -20.53 -11.43
N PRO A 528 -16.31 -21.34 -10.70
CA PRO A 528 -16.72 -21.88 -9.39
C PRO A 528 -17.23 -20.82 -8.42
N LEU A 529 -16.61 -19.64 -8.42
CA LEU A 529 -17.00 -18.53 -7.56
C LEU A 529 -18.38 -17.92 -7.89
N ARG A 530 -18.84 -17.98 -9.14
CA ARG A 530 -20.23 -17.57 -9.49
C ARG A 530 -21.19 -18.73 -9.29
N MET A 531 -20.80 -19.94 -9.68
CA MET A 531 -21.61 -21.15 -9.54
C MET A 531 -22.06 -21.39 -8.11
N GLN A 532 -21.15 -21.28 -7.14
CA GLN A 532 -21.50 -21.44 -5.72
C GLN A 532 -22.48 -20.38 -5.18
N ASN A 533 -22.71 -19.28 -5.90
CA ASN A 533 -23.69 -18.28 -5.50
C ASN A 533 -25.05 -18.58 -6.11
N TRP A 534 -25.15 -18.70 -7.43
CA TRP A 534 -26.45 -18.94 -8.07
C TRP A 534 -26.99 -20.37 -7.80
N ALA A 535 -26.12 -21.38 -7.60
CA ALA A 535 -26.57 -22.75 -7.29
C ALA A 535 -27.21 -22.88 -5.90
N PHE A 536 -26.83 -22.01 -4.96
CA PHE A 536 -27.42 -21.90 -3.63
C PHE A 536 -28.27 -20.61 -3.54
N SER A 537 -29.21 -20.46 -4.46
CA SER A 537 -30.20 -19.37 -4.49
C SER A 537 -31.60 -19.94 -4.71
N ASP A 538 -32.62 -19.09 -4.76
CA ASP A 538 -34.00 -19.48 -5.11
C ASP A 538 -34.15 -19.94 -6.57
N LEU A 539 -33.11 -19.80 -7.39
CA LEU A 539 -33.04 -20.46 -8.70
C LEU A 539 -32.93 -21.98 -8.58
N ASN A 540 -32.51 -22.50 -7.42
CA ASN A 540 -32.49 -23.93 -7.12
C ASN A 540 -33.78 -24.33 -6.37
N PRO A 541 -34.70 -25.09 -7.00
CA PRO A 541 -35.97 -25.47 -6.38
C PRO A 541 -35.83 -26.22 -5.06
N TRP A 542 -34.69 -26.90 -4.84
CA TRP A 542 -34.41 -27.61 -3.59
C TRP A 542 -34.21 -26.67 -2.39
N MET A 543 -33.97 -25.37 -2.62
CA MET A 543 -33.78 -24.38 -1.56
C MET A 543 -35.08 -23.71 -1.08
N THR A 544 -36.20 -23.95 -1.77
CA THR A 544 -37.47 -23.22 -1.56
C THR A 544 -38.08 -23.41 -0.17
N TRP A 545 -37.86 -24.56 0.46
CA TRP A 545 -38.35 -24.85 1.82
C TRP A 545 -37.59 -24.11 2.92
N LEU A 546 -36.35 -23.68 2.66
CA LEU A 546 -35.45 -23.14 3.68
C LEU A 546 -35.96 -21.83 4.29
N GLY A 547 -36.54 -20.93 3.49
CA GLY A 547 -37.03 -19.65 4.00
C GLY A 547 -38.13 -19.82 5.06
N ALA A 548 -39.10 -20.70 4.78
CA ALA A 548 -40.17 -21.01 5.72
C ALA A 548 -39.65 -21.75 6.96
N ALA A 549 -38.75 -22.73 6.77
CA ALA A 549 -38.12 -23.46 7.87
C ALA A 549 -37.28 -22.54 8.78
N ALA A 550 -36.50 -21.63 8.19
CA ALA A 550 -35.70 -20.66 8.95
C ALA A 550 -36.58 -19.71 9.76
N ASN A 551 -37.71 -19.25 9.21
CA ASN A 551 -38.67 -18.44 9.97
C ASN A 551 -39.27 -19.21 11.14
N ALA A 552 -39.66 -20.48 10.92
CA ALA A 552 -40.16 -21.34 12.00
C ALA A 552 -39.10 -21.58 13.09
N VAL A 553 -37.84 -21.77 12.70
CA VAL A 553 -36.70 -21.91 13.62
C VAL A 553 -36.47 -20.61 14.40
N ARG A 554 -36.47 -19.43 13.75
CA ARG A 554 -36.33 -18.14 14.45
C ARG A 554 -37.43 -17.93 15.49
N SER A 555 -38.67 -18.31 15.18
CA SER A 555 -39.79 -18.20 16.12
C SER A 555 -39.76 -19.22 17.27
N ASN A 556 -39.05 -20.34 17.12
CA ASN A 556 -38.97 -21.43 18.10
C ASN A 556 -37.54 -21.76 18.50
N ARG A 557 -36.65 -20.75 18.49
CA ARG A 557 -35.22 -20.92 18.72
C ARG A 557 -34.99 -21.44 20.15
N GLN A 558 -34.32 -22.58 20.25
CA GLN A 558 -33.88 -23.21 21.50
C GLN A 558 -32.36 -23.16 21.55
N ALA A 559 -31.82 -21.97 21.83
CA ALA A 559 -30.38 -21.74 21.89
C ALA A 559 -29.77 -22.36 23.16
N LEU A 560 -28.65 -23.05 22.99
CA LEU A 560 -27.80 -23.46 24.11
C LEU A 560 -26.77 -22.37 24.45
N ASP A 561 -26.41 -22.29 25.73
CA ASP A 561 -25.33 -21.43 26.19
C ASP A 561 -23.98 -21.80 25.55
N ASP A 562 -23.15 -20.79 25.29
CA ASP A 562 -21.81 -20.96 24.71
C ASP A 562 -20.90 -21.83 25.61
N ASP A 563 -21.12 -21.81 26.91
CA ASP A 563 -20.36 -22.60 27.90
C ASP A 563 -20.82 -24.07 28.01
N HIS A 564 -21.87 -24.47 27.26
CA HIS A 564 -22.36 -25.84 27.28
C HIS A 564 -21.28 -26.84 26.82
N PRO A 565 -21.04 -27.97 27.53
CA PRO A 565 -19.91 -28.85 27.23
C PRO A 565 -19.85 -29.37 25.79
N LEU A 566 -21.00 -29.70 25.19
CA LEU A 566 -21.08 -30.13 23.78
C LEU A 566 -20.79 -28.99 22.78
N ARG A 567 -21.10 -27.73 23.12
CA ARG A 567 -20.74 -26.54 22.32
C ARG A 567 -19.24 -26.29 22.36
N GLN A 568 -18.62 -26.45 23.54
CA GLN A 568 -17.17 -26.36 23.71
C GLN A 568 -16.44 -27.46 22.95
N GLN A 569 -16.96 -28.70 22.93
CA GLN A 569 -16.41 -29.79 22.14
C GLN A 569 -16.53 -29.54 20.62
N GLU A 570 -17.68 -29.02 20.16
CA GLU A 570 -17.87 -28.57 18.77
C GLU A 570 -16.82 -27.53 18.38
N GLN A 571 -16.60 -26.52 19.24
CA GLN A 571 -15.64 -25.45 19.01
C GLN A 571 -14.19 -25.98 18.98
N ALA A 572 -13.83 -26.90 19.89
CA ALA A 572 -12.52 -27.54 19.86
C ALA A 572 -12.30 -28.35 18.57
N GLY A 573 -13.32 -29.09 18.11
CA GLY A 573 -13.26 -29.82 16.83
C GLY A 573 -13.12 -28.89 15.62
N ALA A 574 -13.84 -27.76 15.63
CA ALA A 574 -13.74 -26.75 14.57
C ALA A 574 -12.36 -26.06 14.57
N GLU A 575 -11.78 -25.79 15.73
CA GLU A 575 -10.44 -25.24 15.88
C GLU A 575 -9.37 -26.23 15.39
N MET A 576 -9.54 -27.53 15.65
CA MET A 576 -8.65 -28.57 15.11
C MET A 576 -8.66 -28.62 13.57
N LEU A 577 -9.83 -28.45 12.95
CA LEU A 577 -9.93 -28.41 11.49
C LEU A 577 -9.30 -27.13 10.93
N SER A 578 -9.54 -25.97 11.57
CA SER A 578 -8.88 -24.69 11.24
C SER A 578 -7.35 -24.82 11.30
N ALA A 579 -6.82 -25.33 12.42
CA ALA A 579 -5.39 -25.57 12.61
C ALA A 579 -4.83 -26.53 11.55
N GLY A 580 -5.58 -27.58 11.17
CA GLY A 580 -5.19 -28.52 10.11
C GLY A 580 -5.10 -27.85 8.72
N LEU A 581 -6.04 -26.98 8.38
CA LEU A 581 -6.02 -26.22 7.12
C LEU A 581 -4.88 -25.20 7.10
N ASP A 582 -4.57 -24.57 8.24
CA ASP A 582 -3.41 -23.68 8.35
C ASP A 582 -2.08 -24.44 8.26
N ALA A 583 -1.98 -25.64 8.84
CA ALA A 583 -0.81 -26.51 8.68
C ALA A 583 -0.64 -26.93 7.22
N TYR A 584 -1.73 -27.31 6.54
CA TYR A 584 -1.72 -27.59 5.10
C TYR A 584 -1.24 -26.39 4.30
N ARG A 585 -1.76 -25.18 4.57
CA ARG A 585 -1.33 -23.94 3.94
C ARG A 585 0.18 -23.74 4.10
N ALA A 586 0.68 -23.80 5.33
CA ALA A 586 2.10 -23.59 5.62
C ALA A 586 3.01 -24.61 4.90
N VAL A 587 2.61 -25.89 4.87
CA VAL A 587 3.36 -26.93 4.13
C VAL A 587 3.31 -26.69 2.61
N ARG A 588 2.14 -26.36 2.07
CA ARG A 588 1.96 -26.04 0.65
C ARG A 588 2.83 -24.85 0.24
N ASP A 589 2.82 -23.79 1.04
CA ASP A 589 3.56 -22.56 0.76
C ASP A 589 5.08 -22.80 0.84
N ALA A 590 5.54 -23.59 1.81
CA ALA A 590 6.93 -24.03 1.90
C ALA A 590 7.36 -24.90 0.70
N MET A 591 6.52 -25.83 0.26
CA MET A 591 6.78 -26.65 -0.94
C MET A 591 6.80 -25.80 -2.22
N THR A 592 5.93 -24.80 -2.31
CA THR A 592 5.86 -23.83 -3.41
C THR A 592 7.17 -23.03 -3.50
N GLU A 593 7.63 -22.48 -2.38
CA GLU A 593 8.92 -21.80 -2.27
C GLU A 593 10.08 -22.72 -2.65
N ALA A 594 10.12 -23.93 -2.10
CA ALA A 594 11.20 -24.88 -2.38
C ALA A 594 11.23 -25.28 -3.87
N THR A 595 10.07 -25.50 -4.48
CA THR A 595 9.96 -25.83 -5.90
C THR A 595 10.45 -24.66 -6.75
N PHE A 596 10.03 -23.45 -6.41
CA PHE A 596 10.45 -22.24 -7.10
C PHE A 596 11.97 -22.10 -7.16
N PHE A 597 12.66 -22.18 -6.01
CA PHE A 597 14.12 -22.03 -5.97
C PHE A 597 14.84 -23.20 -6.66
N ASN A 598 14.35 -24.44 -6.51
CA ASN A 598 14.94 -25.59 -7.19
C ASN A 598 14.81 -25.51 -8.72
N VAL A 599 13.76 -24.88 -9.25
CA VAL A 599 13.62 -24.67 -10.69
C VAL A 599 14.44 -23.46 -11.13
N TYR A 600 14.13 -22.28 -10.60
CA TYR A 600 14.59 -21.01 -11.18
C TYR A 600 16.01 -20.61 -10.77
N ALA A 601 16.48 -20.96 -9.56
CA ALA A 601 17.87 -20.68 -9.18
C ALA A 601 18.86 -21.55 -9.97
N ASN A 602 18.43 -22.73 -10.43
CA ASN A 602 19.20 -23.59 -11.33
C ASN A 602 19.15 -23.09 -12.77
N MET A 603 18.00 -22.59 -13.23
CA MET A 603 17.83 -22.03 -14.58
C MET A 603 18.64 -20.75 -14.81
N LEU A 604 18.89 -19.95 -13.77
CA LEU A 604 19.70 -18.73 -13.86
C LEU A 604 21.09 -18.99 -14.50
N SER A 605 21.68 -20.17 -14.24
CA SER A 605 22.98 -20.59 -14.82
C SER A 605 22.97 -20.86 -16.32
N PHE A 606 21.79 -20.86 -16.95
CA PHE A 606 21.59 -21.07 -18.39
C PHE A 606 21.19 -19.79 -19.13
N LEU A 607 20.88 -18.72 -18.42
CA LEU A 607 20.54 -17.45 -19.03
C LEU A 607 21.80 -16.62 -19.34
N PRO A 608 21.82 -15.86 -20.44
CA PRO A 608 22.89 -14.90 -20.71
C PRO A 608 22.98 -13.90 -19.54
N GLN A 609 24.16 -13.75 -18.93
CA GLN A 609 24.37 -12.81 -17.82
C GLN A 609 24.40 -11.33 -18.26
N ASP A 610 24.15 -11.04 -19.53
CA ASP A 610 24.25 -9.68 -20.11
C ASP A 610 23.04 -8.79 -19.84
N LYS A 611 22.00 -9.29 -19.17
CA LYS A 611 20.85 -8.48 -18.76
C LYS A 611 20.59 -8.67 -17.27
N THR A 612 21.45 -8.11 -16.44
CA THR A 612 21.05 -7.75 -15.07
C THR A 612 19.91 -6.75 -15.19
N ALA A 613 18.66 -7.22 -15.08
CA ALA A 613 17.48 -6.36 -15.21
C ALA A 613 17.49 -5.26 -14.13
N HIS A 614 18.16 -5.52 -13.01
CA HIS A 614 18.39 -4.54 -11.94
C HIS A 614 19.84 -4.62 -11.47
N ALA A 615 20.78 -4.13 -12.30
CA ALA A 615 22.07 -3.71 -11.79
C ALA A 615 21.81 -2.57 -10.79
N GLY A 616 21.74 -2.91 -9.50
CA GLY A 616 21.85 -1.94 -8.43
C GLY A 616 23.02 -1.02 -8.75
N ARG A 617 22.75 0.29 -8.79
CA ARG A 617 23.79 1.31 -8.99
C ARG A 617 24.98 0.95 -8.09
N PRO A 618 26.22 1.07 -8.59
CA PRO A 618 27.39 0.76 -7.77
C PRO A 618 27.28 1.54 -6.47
N ALA A 619 27.51 0.85 -5.35
CA ALA A 619 27.65 1.46 -4.06
C ALA A 619 28.76 2.51 -4.18
N VAL A 620 28.39 3.78 -4.26
CA VAL A 620 29.33 4.87 -4.11
C VAL A 620 29.78 4.77 -2.65
N THR A 621 30.97 4.20 -2.43
CA THR A 621 31.49 3.92 -1.10
C THR A 621 31.81 5.17 -0.30
N GLU A 622 31.91 6.33 -0.97
CA GLU A 622 32.16 7.63 -0.35
C GLU A 622 30.96 8.56 -0.58
N PRO A 623 30.14 8.85 0.44
CA PRO A 623 28.95 9.70 0.31
C PRO A 623 29.22 11.10 -0.30
N ARG A 624 30.44 11.62 -0.14
CA ARG A 624 30.87 12.88 -0.78
C ARG A 624 30.98 12.81 -2.31
N GLU A 625 31.11 11.62 -2.89
CA GLU A 625 31.27 11.46 -4.33
C GLU A 625 29.94 11.44 -5.09
N LEU A 626 28.82 11.37 -4.37
CA LEU A 626 27.46 11.39 -4.94
C LEU A 626 27.25 12.66 -5.78
N PRO A 627 26.68 12.55 -7.01
CA PRO A 627 26.42 13.71 -7.87
C PRO A 627 25.64 14.82 -7.18
N GLU A 628 24.65 14.44 -6.36
CA GLU A 628 23.79 15.35 -5.62
C GLU A 628 24.58 16.14 -4.56
N VAL A 629 25.51 15.48 -3.86
CA VAL A 629 26.37 16.12 -2.86
C VAL A 629 27.38 17.04 -3.53
N LYS A 630 27.99 16.62 -4.65
CA LYS A 630 28.91 17.47 -5.43
C LYS A 630 28.20 18.73 -5.93
N ALA A 631 27.03 18.58 -6.55
CA ALA A 631 26.24 19.70 -7.03
C ALA A 631 25.89 20.68 -5.89
N ALA A 632 25.45 20.16 -4.73
CA ALA A 632 25.18 20.98 -3.56
C ALA A 632 26.44 21.75 -3.10
N LEU A 633 27.59 21.08 -3.00
CA LEU A 633 28.85 21.70 -2.58
C LEU A 633 29.41 22.71 -3.60
N GLU A 634 29.23 22.48 -4.91
CA GLU A 634 29.60 23.45 -5.95
C GLU A 634 28.76 24.72 -5.86
N SER A 635 27.47 24.58 -5.53
CA SER A 635 26.54 25.70 -5.33
C SER A 635 26.62 26.38 -3.95
N ILE A 636 27.61 26.07 -3.12
CA ILE A 636 27.68 26.52 -1.71
C ILE A 636 27.63 28.05 -1.53
N ARG A 637 28.09 28.82 -2.52
CA ARG A 637 28.08 30.29 -2.53
C ARG A 637 26.89 30.89 -3.30
N GLU A 638 26.10 30.06 -3.95
CA GLU A 638 24.96 30.47 -4.78
C GLU A 638 23.68 30.53 -3.93
N GLY A 639 22.77 31.45 -4.29
CA GLY A 639 21.53 31.70 -3.58
C GLY A 639 21.48 33.07 -2.90
N GLY A 640 20.50 33.25 -2.01
CA GLY A 640 20.23 34.48 -1.30
C GLY A 640 19.63 34.23 0.08
N TYR A 641 18.65 35.06 0.45
CA TYR A 641 17.99 34.99 1.76
C TYR A 641 17.39 33.62 2.10
N THR A 642 16.76 32.94 1.12
CA THR A 642 16.12 31.64 1.30
C THR A 642 17.11 30.56 1.72
N GLU A 643 18.19 30.43 0.95
CA GLU A 643 19.26 29.47 1.19
C GLU A 643 19.95 29.78 2.52
N ALA A 644 20.12 31.06 2.87
CA ALA A 644 20.68 31.45 4.15
C ALA A 644 19.81 30.99 5.33
N ILE A 645 18.48 31.22 5.30
CA ILE A 645 17.57 30.73 6.34
C ILE A 645 17.61 29.21 6.45
N ALA A 646 17.49 28.52 5.32
CA ALA A 646 17.51 27.06 5.29
C ALA A 646 18.83 26.50 5.87
N ARG A 647 19.97 27.09 5.50
CA ARG A 647 21.29 26.73 6.02
C ARG A 647 21.41 26.96 7.52
N MET A 648 20.93 28.10 8.02
CA MET A 648 20.92 28.37 9.46
C MET A 648 20.00 27.41 10.21
N ALA A 649 18.85 27.06 9.64
CA ALA A 649 17.94 26.07 10.23
C ALA A 649 18.62 24.69 10.34
N CYS A 650 19.33 24.25 9.30
CA CYS A 650 20.08 22.99 9.31
C CYS A 650 21.25 23.02 10.32
N LEU A 651 22.01 24.11 10.40
CA LEU A 651 23.12 24.27 11.38
C LEU A 651 22.63 24.26 12.84
N LEU A 652 21.36 24.61 13.07
CA LEU A 652 20.74 24.65 14.39
C LEU A 652 19.85 23.43 14.66
N GLU A 653 19.75 22.50 13.72
CA GLU A 653 18.91 21.30 13.84
C GLU A 653 19.48 20.32 14.87
N ARG A 654 18.59 19.64 15.59
CA ARG A 654 18.98 18.61 16.57
C ARG A 654 19.00 17.26 15.86
N GLN A 655 20.19 16.81 15.50
CA GLN A 655 20.34 15.54 14.78
C GLN A 655 19.96 14.34 15.64
N GLY A 656 19.16 13.42 15.09
CA GLY A 656 18.84 12.13 15.72
C GLY A 656 17.77 12.17 16.82
N GLU A 657 17.18 13.32 17.14
CA GLU A 657 16.02 13.39 18.03
C GLU A 657 14.72 13.10 17.27
N PRO A 658 13.80 12.30 17.82
CA PRO A 658 12.47 12.19 17.26
C PRO A 658 11.75 13.54 17.18
N LEU A 659 10.90 13.68 16.16
CA LEU A 659 10.12 14.88 15.90
C LEU A 659 8.68 14.63 16.39
N PRO A 660 8.33 15.07 17.63
CA PRO A 660 6.95 14.98 18.09
C PRO A 660 6.06 15.91 17.25
N LEU A 661 4.80 15.52 17.05
CA LEU A 661 3.84 16.29 16.26
C LEU A 661 3.74 17.76 16.71
N SER A 662 3.74 18.02 18.02
CA SER A 662 3.68 19.37 18.60
C SER A 662 4.82 20.28 18.14
N ARG A 663 5.99 19.73 17.79
CA ARG A 663 7.12 20.49 17.25
C ARG A 663 6.87 20.92 15.80
N LEU A 664 6.22 20.05 15.00
CA LEU A 664 5.84 20.36 13.62
C LEU A 664 4.67 21.37 13.56
N GLU A 665 3.70 21.21 14.45
CA GLU A 665 2.59 22.16 14.59
C GLU A 665 3.10 23.54 15.01
N LEU A 666 3.97 23.61 16.02
CA LEU A 666 4.62 24.88 16.40
C LEU A 666 5.35 25.51 15.20
N ARG A 667 6.09 24.72 14.42
CA ARG A 667 6.75 25.23 13.22
C ARG A 667 5.76 25.81 12.22
N LYS A 668 4.61 25.15 12.01
CA LYS A 668 3.55 25.63 11.12
C LYS A 668 3.02 27.00 11.55
N GLU A 669 2.76 27.15 12.85
CA GLU A 669 2.28 28.41 13.41
C GLU A 669 3.33 29.51 13.21
N LEU A 670 4.59 29.24 13.53
CA LEU A 670 5.69 30.20 13.33
C LEU A 670 5.85 30.60 11.86
N VAL A 671 5.75 29.65 10.92
CA VAL A 671 5.80 29.95 9.48
C VAL A 671 4.63 30.84 9.05
N THR A 672 3.46 30.65 9.66
CA THR A 672 2.25 31.45 9.36
C THR A 672 2.38 32.87 9.94
N ASP A 673 2.76 32.98 11.21
CA ASP A 673 2.84 34.26 11.93
C ASP A 673 3.96 35.18 11.41
N TYR A 674 5.04 34.57 10.89
CA TYR A 674 6.20 35.27 10.35
C TYR A 674 6.30 35.20 8.82
N ALA A 675 5.20 34.89 8.12
CA ALA A 675 5.18 34.73 6.67
C ALA A 675 5.78 35.92 5.91
N GLU A 676 5.53 37.15 6.37
CA GLU A 676 6.09 38.39 5.79
C GLU A 676 7.63 38.42 5.82
N LEU A 677 8.24 37.76 6.80
CA LEU A 677 9.68 37.68 6.99
C LEU A 677 10.29 36.42 6.35
N LEU A 678 9.48 35.53 5.79
CA LEU A 678 9.93 34.30 5.13
C LEU A 678 9.78 34.40 3.60
N PRO A 679 10.63 33.70 2.83
CA PRO A 679 10.45 33.56 1.39
C PRO A 679 9.09 32.94 1.02
N GLU A 680 8.41 33.55 0.04
CA GLU A 680 7.18 33.01 -0.53
C GLU A 680 7.53 31.98 -1.61
N LEU A 681 7.52 30.71 -1.24
CA LEU A 681 7.84 29.58 -2.12
C LEU A 681 6.83 28.45 -1.93
N GLN A 682 6.69 27.62 -2.96
CA GLN A 682 5.89 26.41 -2.84
C GLN A 682 6.54 25.42 -1.85
N PRO A 683 5.77 24.62 -1.11
CA PRO A 683 6.32 23.68 -0.13
C PRO A 683 7.37 22.71 -0.71
N ALA A 684 7.20 22.29 -1.98
CA ALA A 684 8.17 21.42 -2.65
C ALA A 684 9.53 22.09 -2.85
N ASP A 685 9.54 23.35 -3.30
CA ASP A 685 10.76 24.13 -3.51
C ASP A 685 11.48 24.38 -2.18
N TRP A 686 10.72 24.67 -1.12
CA TRP A 686 11.24 24.80 0.25
C TRP A 686 11.95 23.53 0.71
N ARG A 687 11.36 22.34 0.48
CA ARG A 687 11.98 21.07 0.84
C ARG A 687 13.24 20.81 0.03
N GLN A 688 13.24 21.09 -1.28
CA GLN A 688 14.40 20.91 -2.14
C GLN A 688 15.58 21.79 -1.70
N ILE A 689 15.34 23.09 -1.48
CA ILE A 689 16.37 24.02 -0.99
C ILE A 689 16.89 23.55 0.36
N ARG A 690 15.99 23.19 1.28
CA ARG A 690 16.39 22.70 2.60
C ARG A 690 17.29 21.47 2.51
N GLY A 691 16.93 20.49 1.68
CA GLY A 691 17.72 19.28 1.51
C GLY A 691 19.11 19.56 0.94
N GLN A 692 19.23 20.46 -0.04
CA GLN A 692 20.54 20.91 -0.55
C GLN A 692 21.37 21.60 0.53
N GLN A 693 20.77 22.50 1.31
CA GLN A 693 21.47 23.17 2.41
C GLN A 693 21.88 22.20 3.52
N GLU A 694 21.07 21.17 3.79
CA GLU A 694 21.40 20.12 4.75
C GLU A 694 22.65 19.36 4.31
N LEU A 695 22.74 18.96 3.03
CA LEU A 695 23.94 18.33 2.46
C LEU A 695 25.18 19.22 2.59
N ILE A 696 25.05 20.51 2.28
CA ILE A 696 26.13 21.49 2.47
C ILE A 696 26.60 21.53 3.93
N THR A 697 25.67 21.61 4.88
CA THR A 697 26.02 21.68 6.31
C THR A 697 26.61 20.39 6.85
N LEU A 698 26.21 19.23 6.31
CA LEU A 698 26.73 17.93 6.69
C LEU A 698 28.14 17.70 6.15
N TYR A 699 28.37 18.00 4.86
CA TYR A 699 29.62 17.67 4.18
C TYR A 699 30.66 18.80 4.19
N ALA A 700 30.27 20.05 4.42
CA ALA A 700 31.16 21.20 4.48
C ALA A 700 30.73 22.24 5.55
N PRO A 701 30.61 21.85 6.84
CA PRO A 701 30.04 22.70 7.90
C PRO A 701 30.77 24.04 8.07
N GLU A 702 32.10 24.04 8.00
CA GLU A 702 32.90 25.26 8.12
C GLU A 702 32.67 26.21 6.94
N GLN A 703 32.71 25.70 5.71
CA GLN A 703 32.44 26.50 4.51
C GLN A 703 30.99 26.99 4.46
N ALA A 704 30.04 26.19 4.95
CA ALA A 704 28.64 26.55 5.05
C ALA A 704 28.47 27.83 5.89
N ILE A 705 29.17 27.91 7.03
CA ILE A 705 29.18 29.10 7.90
C ILE A 705 29.91 30.27 7.21
N GLU A 706 31.12 30.05 6.70
CA GLU A 706 31.96 31.09 6.07
C GLU A 706 31.30 31.78 4.87
N THR A 707 30.42 31.07 4.15
CA THR A 707 29.76 31.57 2.94
C THR A 707 28.40 32.24 3.21
N LEU A 708 27.88 32.20 4.45
CA LEU A 708 26.64 32.92 4.83
C LEU A 708 26.65 34.41 4.45
N PRO A 709 27.75 35.19 4.61
CA PRO A 709 27.79 36.59 4.21
C PRO A 709 27.67 36.80 2.69
N ALA A 710 28.02 35.80 1.88
CA ALA A 710 27.87 35.85 0.43
C ALA A 710 26.41 35.63 0.00
N LEU A 711 25.68 34.75 0.70
CA LEU A 711 24.24 34.59 0.51
C LEU A 711 23.47 35.85 0.94
N LEU A 712 23.86 36.44 2.06
CA LEU A 712 23.29 37.68 2.59
C LEU A 712 24.11 38.90 2.14
N HIS A 713 24.34 39.04 0.83
CA HIS A 713 25.11 40.16 0.28
C HIS A 713 24.30 41.46 0.27
N GLU A 714 22.98 41.37 0.14
CA GLU A 714 22.07 42.52 0.22
C GLU A 714 21.82 42.95 1.67
N GLN A 715 21.86 44.25 1.93
CA GLN A 715 21.62 44.77 3.29
C GLN A 715 20.18 44.52 3.75
N ALA A 716 19.21 44.60 2.84
CA ALA A 716 17.80 44.34 3.14
C ALA A 716 17.58 42.92 3.69
N ASP A 717 18.28 41.93 3.14
CA ASP A 717 18.21 40.53 3.59
C ASP A 717 18.81 40.35 5.00
N ARG A 718 19.87 41.07 5.32
CA ARG A 718 20.46 41.07 6.67
C ARG A 718 19.51 41.69 7.69
N ASP A 719 18.91 42.83 7.36
CA ASP A 719 17.96 43.52 8.23
C ASP A 719 16.69 42.67 8.45
N ARG A 720 16.21 42.02 7.38
CA ARG A 720 15.09 41.06 7.42
C ARG A 720 15.42 39.87 8.32
N LEU A 721 16.61 39.27 8.19
CA LEU A 721 17.07 38.18 9.05
C LEU A 721 17.15 38.61 10.52
N GLN A 722 17.71 39.78 10.78
CA GLN A 722 17.83 40.30 12.15
C GLN A 722 16.45 40.49 12.78
N THR A 723 15.50 41.06 12.03
CA THR A 723 14.12 41.22 12.46
C THR A 723 13.48 39.87 12.79
N LEU A 724 13.66 38.86 11.94
CA LEU A 724 13.16 37.51 12.19
C LEU A 724 13.76 36.90 13.47
N ALA A 725 15.08 37.02 13.66
CA ALA A 725 15.77 36.51 14.84
C ALA A 725 15.33 37.20 16.14
N GLU A 726 15.08 38.51 16.10
CA GLU A 726 14.57 39.28 17.24
C GLU A 726 13.14 38.86 17.60
N LYS A 727 12.25 38.71 16.61
CA LYS A 727 10.88 38.21 16.83
C LYS A 727 10.86 36.79 17.39
N LEU A 728 11.63 35.87 16.82
CA LEU A 728 11.71 34.49 17.32
C LEU A 728 12.27 34.41 18.75
N LYS A 729 13.21 35.28 19.11
CA LYS A 729 13.75 35.35 20.48
C LYS A 729 12.70 35.85 21.50
N ALA A 730 11.78 36.70 21.06
CA ALA A 730 10.71 37.26 21.89
C ALA A 730 9.43 36.41 21.90
N ASP A 731 9.32 35.39 21.05
CA ASP A 731 8.12 34.55 20.92
C ASP A 731 7.92 33.68 22.17
N GLU A 732 6.81 33.88 22.87
CA GLU A 732 6.49 33.19 24.12
C GLU A 732 6.44 31.67 24.00
N ARG A 733 6.12 31.13 22.81
CA ARG A 733 6.10 29.68 22.56
C ARG A 733 7.51 29.07 22.53
N LEU A 734 8.53 29.91 22.31
CA LEU A 734 9.94 29.55 22.34
C LEU A 734 10.61 29.96 23.67
N LEU A 735 10.02 30.89 24.42
CA LEU A 735 10.47 31.26 25.77
C LEU A 735 10.38 30.05 26.71
N GLY A 736 11.53 29.61 27.23
CA GLY A 736 11.65 28.42 28.10
C GLY A 736 12.26 27.20 27.42
N ARG A 737 12.34 27.16 26.08
CA ARG A 737 13.18 26.21 25.33
C ARG A 737 14.56 26.82 25.11
N ALA A 738 15.41 26.78 26.14
CA ALA A 738 16.78 27.25 25.98
C ALA A 738 17.46 26.50 24.83
N PRO A 739 18.18 27.19 23.93
CA PRO A 739 19.03 26.52 22.95
C PRO A 739 19.99 25.60 23.70
N THR A 740 20.26 24.42 23.14
CA THR A 740 21.30 23.55 23.69
C THR A 740 22.64 24.30 23.69
N ALA A 741 23.60 23.86 24.51
CA ALA A 741 24.93 24.47 24.54
C ALA A 741 25.55 24.53 23.13
N GLU A 742 25.33 23.50 22.31
CA GLU A 742 25.76 23.41 20.91
C GLU A 742 25.03 24.44 20.03
N GLN A 743 23.71 24.55 20.12
CA GLN A 743 22.93 25.55 19.37
C GLN A 743 23.36 26.98 19.75
N ALA A 744 23.61 27.24 21.04
CA ALA A 744 24.08 28.54 21.51
C ALA A 744 25.47 28.88 20.96
N ALA A 745 26.40 27.91 20.96
CA ALA A 745 27.73 28.08 20.38
C ALA A 745 27.64 28.31 18.86
N MET A 746 26.81 27.55 18.14
CA MET A 746 26.61 27.73 16.71
C MET A 746 26.02 29.11 16.37
N LEU A 747 25.02 29.58 17.14
CA LEU A 747 24.48 30.92 17.00
C LEU A 747 25.54 32.02 17.18
N GLN A 748 26.46 31.84 18.13
CA GLN A 748 27.59 32.78 18.31
C GLN A 748 28.52 32.79 17.10
N ARG A 749 28.84 31.61 16.54
CA ARG A 749 29.67 31.50 15.33
C ARG A 749 29.02 32.18 14.13
N ILE A 750 27.72 31.92 13.91
CA ILE A 750 26.94 32.56 12.84
C ILE A 750 26.96 34.08 13.00
N ARG A 751 26.72 34.60 14.22
CA ARG A 751 26.77 36.05 14.49
C ARG A 751 28.15 36.64 14.19
N ALA A 752 29.22 35.97 14.60
CA ALA A 752 30.59 36.45 14.38
C ALA A 752 30.88 36.60 12.87
N VAL A 753 30.48 35.63 12.05
CA VAL A 753 30.72 35.68 10.60
C VAL A 753 29.84 36.72 9.89
N LEU A 754 28.58 36.88 10.31
CA LEU A 754 27.69 37.92 9.76
C LEU A 754 28.10 39.35 10.16
N SER A 755 28.86 39.50 11.25
CA SER A 755 29.43 40.79 11.69
C SER A 755 30.61 41.25 10.82
N GLY A 756 31.19 40.35 10.01
CA GLY A 756 32.26 40.67 9.06
C GLY A 756 31.75 41.39 7.81
N LYS A 757 32.58 42.28 7.22
CA LYS A 757 32.28 42.91 5.92
C LYS A 757 32.28 41.84 4.81
N PRO A 758 31.31 41.82 3.88
CA PRO A 758 31.27 40.83 2.80
C PRO A 758 32.46 41.00 1.86
N ASP A 759 33.14 39.90 1.54
CA ASP A 759 34.14 39.87 0.47
C ASP A 759 33.41 39.99 -0.87
N ARG A 760 33.76 41.02 -1.66
CA ARG A 760 33.14 41.24 -2.98
C ARG A 760 33.47 40.06 -3.91
N PRO A 761 32.48 39.45 -4.60
CA PRO A 761 32.77 38.44 -5.60
C PRO A 761 33.60 39.05 -6.74
N ARG A 762 34.75 38.43 -7.05
CA ARG A 762 35.53 38.76 -8.25
C ARG A 762 34.70 38.37 -9.47
N ARG A 763 34.06 39.35 -10.13
CA ARG A 763 33.50 39.17 -11.47
C ARG A 763 34.61 38.64 -12.39
N GLY A 764 34.43 37.42 -12.91
CA GLY A 764 35.27 36.89 -13.99
C GLY A 764 35.25 37.87 -15.17
N ALA A 765 36.44 38.23 -15.65
CA ALA A 765 36.59 39.12 -16.78
C ALA A 765 35.94 38.52 -18.02
N VAL A 766 34.98 39.24 -18.60
CA VAL A 766 34.43 38.96 -19.93
C VAL A 766 35.58 39.13 -20.94
N PRO A 767 35.91 38.14 -21.78
CA PRO A 767 36.88 38.33 -22.84
C PRO A 767 36.28 39.28 -23.88
N LEU A 768 36.91 40.46 -24.05
CA LEU A 768 36.62 41.35 -25.16
C LEU A 768 36.97 40.64 -26.48
N ALA A 769 35.94 40.25 -27.23
CA ALA A 769 36.10 39.79 -28.60
C ALA A 769 36.68 40.94 -29.45
N ARG A 770 37.93 40.75 -29.91
CA ARG A 770 38.53 41.59 -30.95
C ARG A 770 37.75 41.38 -32.25
N ARG A 771 37.10 42.45 -32.73
CA ARG A 771 36.75 42.59 -34.15
C ARG A 771 38.06 42.63 -34.95
N ALA A 772 38.24 41.66 -35.85
CA ALA A 772 39.11 41.79 -36.99
C ALA A 772 38.26 41.61 -38.26
N SER A 773 38.66 42.40 -39.25
CA SER A 773 38.08 42.67 -40.57
C SER A 773 37.66 41.46 -41.37
#